data_AF-H6RP51-F1
#
_entry.id   AF-H6RP51-F1
#
_cell.length_a   1.000
_cell.length_b   1.000
_cell.length_c   1.000
_cell.angle_alpha   90.00
_cell.angle_beta   90.00
_cell.angle_gamma   90.00
#
_symmetry.space_group_name_H-M   'P 1'
#
loop_
_entity.id
_entity.type
_entity.pdbx_description
1 polymer ?
#
loop_
_entity_poly.entity_id
_entity_poly.type
_entity_poly.pdbx_seq_one_letter_code
_entity_poly.pdbx_strand_id
1 'polypeptide(L)'
;MKVYAGAPAAARHYVEADRGRADDYYLTEGTGIARRYTATDGRVTELAPLTGDTYETWVAGRNPETSEPRGQLRGDEHAVRFAEVVVNGPKTWSLAAALHPDIAEAYGAAQDRAAEQIIGWLSQHATTRVGPRGGQVQVPLEVLEAATVRHYTSRANDPHWHLHLQLLSRVFAAGKWRGLHTVGIRDFLGAVNGIGHAAMACDPELNAAFATHGYRKDGTGEIRELADYVGPFSARHAQIARNVDRYEAEWTAAHPGESPGPVLRRAWDARAWADGRPDKVTAQPGIGLAERWRTELSALGYRDPGKPVALAATPVGALDRDELVQRALARLAAGRSAWNAADIRGEAERLVAAEGVVADAGVRIELAEDLTARALGRCLPLLDRDGVPEHIRAWTSQPVLDVEADLTTRLTAREVSETDLAVEGVAAAGRLDAGQAAAVAALAGDRPLVVVEGAAGAGKTTTLAATRGLLEARGRRLVVVTPTRKAAKVAAGELGTAAGSAAWLAFQHGWRWNDEGRWARLTVGEPDPATGRFYAGPNEAARLRPGDLLLVDEAGMLDQDTARALLTVADECQVRVALLGDRHQLSAVGRGGVLDLAIAQADPAAHLTLDSVHRFTRTDEQGRTTPDTGYAELTLAMRTGTDPGAVFDALLARRQIQLHPDTAGLQAALAATAAASYADGRRVAVVVDTRDQAAELNTAIRDQLVADGRLDDQQVVVTGAGERIGAGDRIATRRNDRHLDVANRDVWTVTAVGRRGGLLVTPTVTPTGTDPGNGSGDVTPACPARVLPADYVTEHVELAYASTAYGVQGDTVTASHVVVGEHTGASSCYVGMTRGRTVNTAHLVATDAEQAREQWLAVFARDRADLGPAHAAQQAAAEAARYAPSRPLEQVLAELRVAWTAEQRCVDRLALATSRRDLFRSVAVLEAGRADRLTALEVTSQQAATAVARAQQRADASAAAIAVQAARLRDRLLAVWDAQCAAVGEAAQVVLDGPGRLGFRRAAVARAAEQLTAWADTWQPYLPAMPTDPRGIVSLAGSADDRARLRAAFDDHARRDAESAHPEHSRLTAEADAAQAAHGRARRDLAHARREREDRRARLDATGHPFDRDAHVADAERDVAATEQQLAVARTRVAQLRAEPALLSQPADLLTRERERWRARQDAEDNPARTDNPHIRSGLGTPPPDLKPISLLVPHPDTGPGVGR
;
A
#
# COMPACT_ATOMS: atom_id res chain seq x y z
N MET A 1 27.35 -4.67 -12.42
CA MET A 1 27.70 -5.82 -13.29
C MET A 1 27.05 -5.60 -14.63
N LYS A 2 27.80 -5.74 -15.71
CA LYS A 2 27.30 -5.70 -17.09
C LYS A 2 27.45 -7.10 -17.69
N VAL A 3 26.47 -7.56 -18.45
CA VAL A 3 26.57 -8.84 -19.19
C VAL A 3 26.75 -8.49 -20.66
N TYR A 4 27.88 -8.90 -21.24
CA TYR A 4 28.14 -8.66 -22.65
C TYR A 4 27.66 -9.86 -23.48
N ALA A 5 26.68 -9.63 -24.35
CA ALA A 5 26.15 -10.63 -25.31
C ALA A 5 26.46 -10.27 -26.77
N GLY A 6 27.17 -9.17 -27.02
CA GLY A 6 27.48 -8.67 -28.37
C GLY A 6 28.44 -9.56 -29.17
N ALA A 7 28.67 -9.17 -30.42
CA ALA A 7 29.60 -9.85 -31.32
C ALA A 7 31.05 -9.77 -30.77
N PRO A 8 31.82 -10.88 -30.74
CA PRO A 8 33.20 -10.86 -30.22
C PRO A 8 34.10 -9.82 -30.88
N ALA A 9 33.98 -9.63 -32.20
CA ALA A 9 34.72 -8.62 -32.95
C ALA A 9 34.44 -7.19 -32.48
N ALA A 10 33.23 -6.92 -31.98
CA ALA A 10 32.87 -5.61 -31.46
C ALA A 10 33.51 -5.38 -30.08
N ALA A 11 33.81 -6.42 -29.28
CA ALA A 11 34.46 -6.28 -27.99
C ALA A 11 35.92 -5.81 -28.09
N ARG A 12 36.54 -5.87 -29.28
CA ARG A 12 37.92 -5.38 -29.50
C ARG A 12 38.11 -3.91 -29.12
N HIS A 13 37.05 -3.11 -29.04
CA HIS A 13 37.15 -1.72 -28.57
C HIS A 13 37.74 -1.58 -27.16
N TYR A 14 37.68 -2.63 -26.32
CA TYR A 14 38.33 -2.61 -25.01
C TYR A 14 39.87 -2.63 -25.11
N VAL A 15 40.45 -3.14 -26.21
CA VAL A 15 41.90 -3.37 -26.33
C VAL A 15 42.54 -2.74 -27.58
N GLU A 16 41.75 -2.28 -28.54
CA GLU A 16 42.21 -1.69 -29.80
C GLU A 16 41.65 -0.30 -30.08
N ALA A 17 42.47 0.53 -30.73
CA ALA A 17 42.16 1.92 -31.05
C ALA A 17 41.40 2.15 -32.37
N ASP A 18 41.10 1.10 -33.15
CA ASP A 18 40.74 1.24 -34.58
C ASP A 18 39.29 0.83 -34.98
N ARG A 19 38.37 0.56 -34.04
CA ARG A 19 36.99 0.17 -34.39
C ARG A 19 35.92 0.90 -33.58
N GLY A 20 35.24 1.84 -34.24
CA GLY A 20 34.36 2.78 -33.55
C GLY A 20 32.93 2.30 -33.27
N ARG A 21 32.51 2.42 -31.99
CA ARG A 21 31.12 2.45 -31.50
C ARG A 21 31.05 3.29 -30.21
N ALA A 22 29.84 3.65 -29.77
CA ALA A 22 29.50 4.57 -28.67
C ALA A 22 30.19 4.40 -27.28
N ASP A 23 31.08 3.42 -27.08
CA ASP A 23 31.88 3.21 -25.87
C ASP A 23 33.38 3.57 -26.08
N ASP A 24 33.71 4.31 -27.14
CA ASP A 24 35.03 4.64 -27.74
C ASP A 24 35.99 5.55 -26.92
N TYR A 25 36.02 5.49 -25.60
CA TYR A 25 36.98 6.29 -24.81
C TYR A 25 38.27 5.58 -24.45
N TYR A 26 38.38 4.32 -24.86
CA TYR A 26 39.53 3.44 -24.64
C TYR A 26 40.68 3.71 -25.64
N LEU A 27 40.52 4.71 -26.53
CA LEU A 27 41.26 4.86 -27.80
C LEU A 27 42.68 5.42 -27.73
N THR A 28 43.22 5.71 -26.55
CA THR A 28 44.60 6.24 -26.41
C THR A 28 45.38 5.69 -25.22
N GLU A 29 44.79 4.78 -24.45
CA GLU A 29 45.19 4.60 -23.06
C GLU A 29 45.39 3.16 -22.64
N GLY A 30 46.65 2.71 -22.68
CA GLY A 30 47.07 1.39 -22.18
C GLY A 30 48.12 0.73 -23.07
N THR A 31 48.51 -0.48 -22.72
CA THR A 31 49.44 -1.31 -23.51
C THR A 31 48.80 -1.88 -24.79
N GLY A 32 47.50 -1.66 -25.02
CA GLY A 32 46.72 -2.31 -26.10
C GLY A 32 46.53 -3.81 -25.87
N ILE A 33 46.58 -4.24 -24.60
CA ILE A 33 46.67 -5.63 -24.20
C ILE A 33 45.79 -5.86 -22.96
N ALA A 34 44.98 -6.92 -22.95
CA ALA A 34 44.28 -7.39 -21.77
C ALA A 34 45.15 -8.42 -21.01
N ARG A 35 45.30 -8.25 -19.68
CA ARG A 35 45.93 -9.28 -18.85
C ARG A 35 44.93 -10.43 -18.65
N ARG A 36 45.38 -11.67 -18.78
CA ARG A 36 44.53 -12.87 -18.74
C ARG A 36 44.88 -13.68 -17.51
N TYR A 37 43.87 -14.17 -16.80
CA TYR A 37 44.02 -14.99 -15.61
C TYR A 37 43.24 -16.28 -15.73
N THR A 38 43.76 -17.34 -15.12
CA THR A 38 43.03 -18.56 -14.80
C THR A 38 43.05 -18.77 -13.30
N ALA A 39 41.95 -19.30 -12.76
CA ALA A 39 41.84 -19.58 -11.34
C ALA A 39 41.25 -20.96 -11.07
N THR A 40 41.90 -21.67 -10.15
CA THR A 40 41.51 -23.00 -9.68
C THR A 40 41.66 -23.03 -8.16
N ASP A 41 40.56 -23.30 -7.46
CA ASP A 41 40.52 -23.44 -6.00
C ASP A 41 41.18 -22.26 -5.25
N GLY A 42 40.81 -21.04 -5.61
CA GLY A 42 41.32 -19.80 -5.01
C GLY A 42 42.70 -19.36 -5.50
N ARG A 43 43.44 -20.23 -6.19
CA ARG A 43 44.77 -19.89 -6.75
C ARG A 43 44.60 -19.24 -8.10
N VAL A 44 45.04 -17.99 -8.20
CA VAL A 44 45.04 -17.21 -9.45
C VAL A 44 46.42 -17.29 -10.09
N THR A 45 46.44 -17.61 -11.39
CA THR A 45 47.66 -17.63 -12.20
C THR A 45 47.46 -16.70 -13.40
N GLU A 46 48.37 -15.76 -13.60
CA GLU A 46 48.40 -14.96 -14.83
C GLU A 46 48.90 -15.81 -16.01
N LEU A 47 48.20 -15.71 -17.12
CA LEU A 47 48.51 -16.38 -18.38
C LEU A 47 49.06 -15.36 -19.40
N ALA A 48 49.46 -15.86 -20.57
CA ALA A 48 49.91 -14.98 -21.64
C ALA A 48 48.84 -13.90 -21.95
N PRO A 49 49.24 -12.63 -22.05
CA PRO A 49 48.34 -11.50 -22.31
C PRO A 49 47.62 -11.62 -23.66
N LEU A 50 46.49 -10.93 -23.80
CA LEU A 50 45.67 -10.93 -25.01
C LEU A 50 45.81 -9.61 -25.79
N THR A 51 46.18 -9.72 -27.05
CA THR A 51 46.08 -8.68 -28.09
C THR A 51 44.69 -8.70 -28.73
N GLY A 52 44.31 -7.74 -29.58
CA GLY A 52 42.93 -7.67 -30.10
C GLY A 52 42.39 -8.93 -30.80
N ASP A 53 43.16 -9.60 -31.65
CA ASP A 53 42.72 -10.87 -32.28
C ASP A 53 42.58 -12.02 -31.27
N THR A 54 43.52 -12.12 -30.32
CA THR A 54 43.50 -13.18 -29.28
C THR A 54 42.43 -12.90 -28.22
N TYR A 55 42.14 -11.63 -27.95
CA TYR A 55 41.05 -11.17 -27.11
C TYR A 55 39.69 -11.44 -27.76
N GLU A 56 39.51 -11.14 -29.05
CA GLU A 56 38.32 -11.53 -29.81
C GLU A 56 38.07 -13.04 -29.74
N THR A 57 39.13 -13.83 -29.93
CA THR A 57 39.07 -15.30 -29.82
C THR A 57 38.66 -15.76 -28.43
N TRP A 58 39.21 -15.12 -27.38
CA TRP A 58 38.84 -15.38 -25.99
C TRP A 58 37.38 -15.04 -25.70
N VAL A 59 36.91 -13.85 -26.11
CA VAL A 59 35.52 -13.39 -25.98
C VAL A 59 34.55 -14.32 -26.74
N ALA A 60 34.98 -14.89 -27.87
CA ALA A 60 34.20 -15.89 -28.60
C ALA A 60 34.05 -17.21 -27.82
N GLY A 61 34.71 -17.38 -26.68
CA GLY A 61 34.70 -18.60 -25.87
C GLY A 61 35.63 -19.68 -26.41
N ARG A 62 36.70 -19.30 -27.10
CA ARG A 62 37.72 -20.21 -27.65
C ARG A 62 39.03 -20.05 -26.90
N ASN A 63 39.87 -21.08 -26.94
CA ASN A 63 41.25 -20.98 -26.48
C ASN A 63 42.03 -20.05 -27.43
N PRO A 64 42.65 -18.96 -26.95
CA PRO A 64 43.41 -18.03 -27.79
C PRO A 64 44.63 -18.64 -28.50
N GLU A 65 45.19 -19.73 -27.98
CA GLU A 65 46.39 -20.37 -28.54
C GLU A 65 46.03 -21.46 -29.56
N THR A 66 44.98 -22.24 -29.31
CA THR A 66 44.59 -23.38 -30.17
C THR A 66 43.35 -23.12 -31.01
N SER A 67 42.64 -22.02 -30.79
CA SER A 67 41.31 -21.70 -31.35
C SER A 67 40.21 -22.74 -31.04
N GLU A 68 40.49 -23.72 -30.19
CA GLU A 68 39.54 -24.76 -29.81
C GLU A 68 38.38 -24.16 -28.99
N PRO A 69 37.13 -24.56 -29.26
CA PRO A 69 35.98 -24.05 -28.52
C PRO A 69 35.94 -24.60 -27.10
N ARG A 70 35.63 -23.73 -26.12
CA ARG A 70 35.40 -24.12 -24.72
C ARG A 70 34.01 -24.72 -24.57
N GLY A 71 33.85 -25.94 -25.08
CA GLY A 71 32.58 -26.67 -25.11
C GLY A 71 31.64 -26.15 -26.19
N GLN A 72 30.33 -26.32 -26.00
CA GLN A 72 29.34 -25.89 -26.97
C GLN A 72 29.09 -24.38 -26.88
N LEU A 73 29.37 -23.67 -27.97
CA LEU A 73 29.20 -22.22 -28.09
C LEU A 73 27.87 -21.90 -28.78
N ARG A 74 27.21 -20.81 -28.35
CA ARG A 74 26.04 -20.27 -29.03
C ARG A 74 26.48 -19.26 -30.11
N GLY A 75 25.84 -19.34 -31.27
CA GLY A 75 26.05 -18.43 -32.40
C GLY A 75 25.00 -17.35 -32.54
N ASP A 76 23.97 -17.34 -31.69
CA ASP A 76 22.92 -16.32 -31.68
C ASP A 76 23.36 -15.01 -31.00
N GLU A 77 22.63 -13.93 -31.24
CA GLU A 77 22.90 -12.58 -30.69
C GLU A 77 22.67 -12.49 -29.17
N HIS A 78 22.12 -13.54 -28.55
CA HIS A 78 21.88 -13.64 -27.11
C HIS A 78 22.97 -14.45 -26.39
N ALA A 79 24.04 -14.82 -27.08
CA ALA A 79 25.14 -15.58 -26.52
C ALA A 79 25.97 -14.72 -25.54
N VAL A 80 25.70 -14.89 -24.25
CA VAL A 80 26.52 -14.27 -23.19
C VAL A 80 27.99 -14.66 -23.37
N ARG A 81 28.86 -13.68 -23.51
CA ARG A 81 30.31 -13.85 -23.73
C ARG A 81 31.10 -13.71 -22.44
N PHE A 82 30.83 -12.67 -21.66
CA PHE A 82 31.43 -12.47 -20.35
C PHE A 82 30.51 -11.68 -19.42
N ALA A 83 30.73 -11.84 -18.12
CA ALA A 83 30.19 -10.98 -17.07
C ALA A 83 31.27 -9.99 -16.64
N GLU A 84 30.94 -8.72 -16.54
CA GLU A 84 31.88 -7.65 -16.26
C GLU A 84 31.56 -6.93 -14.94
N VAL A 85 32.61 -6.65 -14.18
CA VAL A 85 32.61 -5.79 -13.00
C VAL A 85 33.72 -4.76 -13.17
N VAL A 86 33.43 -3.50 -12.85
CA VAL A 86 34.43 -2.44 -12.86
C VAL A 86 35.00 -2.31 -11.46
N VAL A 87 36.32 -2.37 -11.34
CA VAL A 87 37.05 -2.16 -10.08
C VAL A 87 37.61 -0.74 -10.08
N ASN A 88 37.08 0.10 -9.19
CA ASN A 88 37.48 1.49 -9.02
C ASN A 88 37.32 1.92 -7.56
N GLY A 89 38.14 2.89 -7.16
CA GLY A 89 37.99 3.64 -5.92
C GLY A 89 37.29 4.99 -6.15
N PRO A 90 37.12 5.77 -5.07
CA PRO A 90 36.63 7.14 -5.12
C PRO A 90 37.33 8.00 -6.19
N LYS A 91 36.59 8.94 -6.78
CA LYS A 91 37.11 9.81 -7.85
C LYS A 91 38.30 10.64 -7.36
N THR A 92 38.35 11.00 -6.07
CA THR A 92 39.50 11.68 -5.47
C THR A 92 40.81 10.90 -5.59
N TRP A 93 40.79 9.56 -5.61
CA TRP A 93 41.99 8.74 -5.81
C TRP A 93 42.51 8.86 -7.25
N SER A 94 41.60 8.97 -8.23
CA SER A 94 41.97 9.22 -9.62
C SER A 94 42.56 10.63 -9.80
N LEU A 95 42.03 11.64 -9.09
CA LEU A 95 42.62 12.98 -9.08
C LEU A 95 44.03 12.96 -8.46
N ALA A 96 44.23 12.23 -7.35
CA ALA A 96 45.55 12.08 -6.74
C ALA A 96 46.55 11.38 -7.68
N ALA A 97 46.13 10.32 -8.38
CA ALA A 97 46.93 9.62 -9.38
C ALA A 97 47.29 10.53 -10.58
N ALA A 98 46.38 11.41 -11.01
CA ALA A 98 46.67 12.39 -12.05
C ALA A 98 47.69 13.46 -11.64
N LEU A 99 47.76 13.78 -10.34
CA LEU A 99 48.72 14.73 -9.79
C LEU A 99 50.11 14.09 -9.58
N HIS A 100 50.15 12.82 -9.18
CA HIS A 100 51.35 12.17 -8.64
C HIS A 100 51.57 10.78 -9.28
N PRO A 101 52.65 10.58 -10.05
CA PRO A 101 52.92 9.31 -10.74
C PRO A 101 53.11 8.10 -9.82
N ASP A 102 53.70 8.28 -8.64
CA ASP A 102 53.88 7.24 -7.63
C ASP A 102 52.55 6.79 -7.02
N ILE A 103 51.59 7.72 -6.83
CA ILE A 103 50.20 7.37 -6.47
C ILE A 103 49.54 6.59 -7.61
N ALA A 104 49.75 6.99 -8.88
CA ALA A 104 49.17 6.28 -10.03
C ALA A 104 49.69 4.84 -10.14
N GLU A 105 50.98 4.62 -9.89
CA GLU A 105 51.60 3.29 -9.86
C GLU A 105 51.05 2.45 -8.71
N ALA A 106 51.06 2.99 -7.48
CA ALA A 106 50.53 2.29 -6.30
C ALA A 106 49.03 1.96 -6.44
N TYR A 107 48.25 2.88 -7.00
CA TYR A 107 46.82 2.67 -7.21
C TYR A 107 46.56 1.61 -8.29
N GLY A 108 47.31 1.63 -9.40
CA GLY A 108 47.24 0.59 -10.42
C GLY A 108 47.60 -0.79 -9.87
N ALA A 109 48.66 -0.89 -9.05
CA ALA A 109 49.04 -2.14 -8.40
C ALA A 109 47.96 -2.62 -7.41
N ALA A 110 47.35 -1.72 -6.64
CA ALA A 110 46.25 -2.04 -5.75
C ALA A 110 45.00 -2.53 -6.52
N GLN A 111 44.69 -1.96 -7.70
CA GLN A 111 43.61 -2.45 -8.58
C GLN A 111 43.87 -3.85 -9.10
N ASP A 112 45.11 -4.17 -9.48
CA ASP A 112 45.49 -5.51 -9.93
C ASP A 112 45.32 -6.53 -8.80
N ARG A 113 45.85 -6.22 -7.60
CA ARG A 113 45.69 -7.06 -6.41
C ARG A 113 44.21 -7.25 -6.05
N ALA A 114 43.39 -6.21 -6.18
CA ALA A 114 41.95 -6.30 -5.96
C ALA A 114 41.25 -7.24 -6.96
N ALA A 115 41.60 -7.15 -8.25
CA ALA A 115 41.07 -8.04 -9.28
C ALA A 115 41.46 -9.50 -9.03
N GLU A 116 42.73 -9.78 -8.70
CA GLU A 116 43.20 -11.12 -8.37
C GLU A 116 42.42 -11.71 -7.18
N GLN A 117 42.19 -10.93 -6.13
CA GLN A 117 41.42 -11.39 -4.97
C GLN A 117 39.94 -11.66 -5.29
N ILE A 118 39.32 -10.82 -6.13
CA ILE A 118 37.96 -11.07 -6.61
C ILE A 118 37.91 -12.37 -7.44
N ILE A 119 38.86 -12.57 -8.36
CA ILE A 119 38.95 -13.78 -9.19
C ILE A 119 39.14 -15.01 -8.31
N GLY A 120 40.06 -14.94 -7.35
CA GLY A 120 40.34 -16.02 -6.40
C GLY A 120 39.09 -16.41 -5.61
N TRP A 121 38.42 -15.42 -5.01
CA TRP A 121 37.18 -15.65 -4.27
C TRP A 121 36.07 -16.24 -5.16
N LEU A 122 35.85 -15.67 -6.36
CA LEU A 122 34.85 -16.20 -7.29
C LEU A 122 35.17 -17.63 -7.77
N SER A 123 36.43 -18.01 -7.90
CA SER A 123 36.80 -19.38 -8.28
C SER A 123 36.39 -20.42 -7.23
N GLN A 124 36.25 -20.01 -5.96
CA GLN A 124 35.84 -20.88 -4.86
C GLN A 124 34.32 -20.90 -4.66
N HIS A 125 33.65 -19.77 -4.90
CA HIS A 125 32.24 -19.59 -4.57
C HIS A 125 31.27 -19.65 -5.77
N ALA A 126 31.73 -19.30 -6.97
CA ALA A 126 30.87 -19.33 -8.15
C ALA A 126 30.51 -20.76 -8.55
N THR A 127 29.40 -20.90 -9.27
CA THR A 127 28.88 -22.20 -9.68
C THR A 127 28.45 -22.21 -11.14
N THR A 128 28.24 -23.42 -11.66
CA THR A 128 27.56 -23.68 -12.94
C THR A 128 26.42 -24.67 -12.72
N ARG A 129 25.49 -24.72 -13.67
CA ARG A 129 24.36 -25.64 -13.67
C ARG A 129 24.67 -26.91 -14.46
N VAL A 130 24.34 -28.07 -13.89
CA VAL A 130 24.49 -29.39 -14.52
C VAL A 130 23.16 -30.15 -14.47
N GLY A 131 22.74 -30.72 -15.59
CA GLY A 131 21.49 -31.48 -15.69
C GLY A 131 20.48 -30.87 -16.68
N PRO A 132 19.34 -31.57 -16.91
CA PRO A 132 18.28 -31.10 -17.80
C PRO A 132 17.62 -29.83 -17.25
N ARG A 133 17.10 -28.97 -18.14
CA ARG A 133 16.33 -27.78 -17.74
C ARG A 133 15.19 -28.21 -16.80
N GLY A 134 15.04 -27.48 -15.69
CA GLY A 134 14.05 -27.78 -14.66
C GLY A 134 14.53 -28.72 -13.56
N GLY A 135 15.65 -29.45 -13.72
CA GLY A 135 16.24 -30.34 -12.70
C GLY A 135 17.76 -30.20 -12.63
N GLN A 136 18.27 -28.96 -12.73
CA GLN A 136 19.69 -28.67 -12.77
C GLN A 136 20.26 -28.56 -11.35
N VAL A 137 21.33 -29.27 -11.05
CA VAL A 137 22.09 -29.08 -9.81
C VAL A 137 23.17 -28.01 -9.99
N GLN A 138 23.46 -27.26 -8.93
CA GLN A 138 24.59 -26.34 -8.90
C GLN A 138 25.86 -27.12 -8.58
N VAL A 139 26.90 -26.88 -9.36
CA VAL A 139 28.22 -27.50 -9.18
C VAL A 139 29.26 -26.38 -9.09
N PRO A 140 30.18 -26.43 -8.10
CA PRO A 140 31.30 -25.49 -8.02
C PRO A 140 32.15 -25.47 -9.28
N LEU A 141 32.84 -24.35 -9.51
CA LEU A 141 33.78 -24.26 -10.63
C LEU A 141 35.08 -25.03 -10.31
N GLU A 142 35.67 -25.64 -11.34
CA GLU A 142 37.03 -26.20 -11.28
C GLU A 142 38.04 -25.22 -11.92
N VAL A 143 37.63 -24.55 -13.01
CA VAL A 143 38.44 -23.51 -13.66
C VAL A 143 37.57 -22.32 -14.06
N LEU A 144 37.99 -21.14 -13.63
CA LEU A 144 37.49 -19.83 -14.04
C LEU A 144 38.55 -19.11 -14.87
N GLU A 145 38.16 -18.49 -15.99
CA GLU A 145 39.03 -17.57 -16.72
C GLU A 145 38.50 -16.15 -16.64
N ALA A 146 39.42 -15.20 -16.50
CA ALA A 146 39.12 -13.79 -16.45
C ALA A 146 40.14 -12.98 -17.27
N ALA A 147 39.75 -11.79 -17.68
CA ALA A 147 40.64 -10.80 -18.27
C ALA A 147 40.43 -9.46 -17.58
N THR A 148 41.51 -8.68 -17.44
CA THR A 148 41.43 -7.31 -16.94
C THR A 148 41.92 -6.34 -18.01
N VAL A 149 41.15 -5.27 -18.19
CA VAL A 149 41.48 -4.16 -19.09
C VAL A 149 41.51 -2.88 -18.28
N ARG A 150 42.66 -2.20 -18.26
CA ARG A 150 42.86 -0.97 -17.46
C ARG A 150 42.65 0.26 -18.33
N HIS A 151 41.89 1.20 -17.79
CA HIS A 151 41.78 2.54 -18.34
C HIS A 151 42.03 3.57 -17.24
N TYR A 152 42.58 4.71 -17.63
CA TYR A 152 42.82 5.85 -16.75
C TYR A 152 42.03 7.08 -17.18
N THR A 153 41.22 6.97 -18.25
CA THR A 153 40.27 7.99 -18.66
C THR A 153 38.79 7.66 -18.60
N SER A 154 37.99 8.69 -18.39
CA SER A 154 36.56 8.68 -18.73
C SER A 154 36.34 8.90 -20.23
N ARG A 155 35.06 8.87 -20.65
CA ARG A 155 34.60 9.34 -21.97
C ARG A 155 35.09 10.71 -22.39
N ALA A 156 35.30 11.60 -21.43
CA ALA A 156 35.74 12.97 -21.68
C ALA A 156 37.27 13.16 -21.54
N ASN A 157 38.04 12.06 -21.46
CA ASN A 157 39.47 12.08 -21.18
C ASN A 157 39.83 12.69 -19.80
N ASP A 158 39.02 12.41 -18.75
CA ASP A 158 39.30 12.73 -17.34
C ASP A 158 40.29 11.80 -16.65
N PRO A 159 40.93 12.17 -15.52
CA PRO A 159 41.41 11.21 -14.53
C PRO A 159 40.29 10.27 -14.07
N HIS A 160 40.26 9.03 -14.55
CA HIS A 160 39.35 8.00 -14.07
C HIS A 160 40.04 6.64 -14.15
N TRP A 161 40.81 6.31 -13.11
CA TRP A 161 41.46 5.02 -13.01
C TRP A 161 40.41 3.97 -12.65
N HIS A 162 40.17 3.05 -13.58
CA HIS A 162 39.26 1.93 -13.40
C HIS A 162 39.73 0.72 -14.19
N LEU A 163 39.38 -0.45 -13.67
CA LEU A 163 39.79 -1.73 -14.24
C LEU A 163 38.55 -2.54 -14.59
N HIS A 164 38.36 -2.85 -15.87
CA HIS A 164 37.29 -3.74 -16.31
C HIS A 164 37.71 -5.18 -16.05
N LEU A 165 37.14 -5.79 -15.03
CA LEU A 165 37.31 -7.21 -14.72
C LEU A 165 36.22 -8.01 -15.45
N GLN A 166 36.63 -8.80 -16.43
CA GLN A 166 35.77 -9.58 -17.30
C GLN A 166 35.91 -11.07 -16.98
N LEU A 167 34.81 -11.70 -16.59
CA LEU A 167 34.72 -13.13 -16.26
C LEU A 167 34.15 -13.88 -17.47
N LEU A 168 34.91 -14.81 -18.04
CA LEU A 168 34.46 -15.55 -19.21
C LEU A 168 33.18 -16.32 -18.89
N SER A 169 32.20 -16.29 -19.80
CA SER A 169 30.94 -17.03 -19.61
C SER A 169 31.12 -18.55 -19.68
N ARG A 170 32.29 -19.01 -20.15
CA ARG A 170 32.67 -20.41 -20.28
C ARG A 170 33.62 -20.80 -19.16
N VAL A 171 33.15 -21.69 -18.30
CA VAL A 171 33.86 -22.18 -17.11
C VAL A 171 33.97 -23.70 -17.14
N PHE A 172 34.99 -24.27 -16.52
CA PHE A 172 35.15 -25.72 -16.46
C PHE A 172 34.59 -26.26 -15.14
N ALA A 173 33.70 -27.26 -15.20
CA ALA A 173 33.22 -27.98 -14.03
C ALA A 173 32.59 -29.32 -14.42
N ALA A 174 32.70 -30.32 -13.55
CA ALA A 174 32.25 -31.68 -13.78
C ALA A 174 32.76 -32.22 -15.12
N GLY A 175 34.07 -32.06 -15.37
CA GLY A 175 34.80 -32.57 -16.53
C GLY A 175 34.45 -31.94 -17.88
N LYS A 176 33.70 -30.83 -17.93
CA LYS A 176 33.30 -30.17 -19.18
C LYS A 176 33.29 -28.65 -19.05
N TRP A 177 33.50 -27.96 -20.17
CA TRP A 177 33.22 -26.53 -20.29
C TRP A 177 31.72 -26.25 -20.36
N ARG A 178 31.24 -25.36 -19.49
CA ARG A 178 29.82 -25.03 -19.26
C ARG A 178 29.61 -23.52 -19.16
N GLY A 179 28.35 -23.10 -19.11
CA GLY A 179 27.98 -21.69 -18.98
C GLY A 179 27.96 -21.27 -17.52
N LEU A 180 28.67 -20.19 -17.18
CA LEU A 180 28.69 -19.57 -15.86
C LEU A 180 27.27 -19.24 -15.39
N HIS A 181 26.97 -19.49 -14.12
CA HIS A 181 25.71 -19.09 -13.52
C HIS A 181 25.72 -17.59 -13.17
N THR A 182 25.37 -16.75 -14.14
CA THR A 182 25.42 -15.27 -14.00
C THR A 182 24.53 -14.72 -12.89
N VAL A 183 23.42 -15.40 -12.57
CA VAL A 183 22.56 -15.06 -11.42
C VAL A 183 23.33 -15.19 -10.10
N GLY A 184 24.13 -16.24 -9.95
CA GLY A 184 25.00 -16.39 -8.78
C GLY A 184 26.00 -15.25 -8.63
N ILE A 185 26.62 -14.82 -9.73
CA ILE A 185 27.55 -13.66 -9.73
C ILE A 185 26.83 -12.38 -9.31
N ARG A 186 25.62 -12.13 -9.84
CA ARG A 186 24.79 -10.98 -9.44
C ARG A 186 24.51 -10.99 -7.93
N ASP A 187 24.14 -12.15 -7.37
CA ASP A 187 23.84 -12.28 -5.95
C ASP A 187 25.08 -12.28 -5.04
N PHE A 188 26.28 -12.32 -5.63
CA PHE A 188 27.57 -12.12 -4.96
C PHE A 188 28.15 -10.71 -5.10
N LEU A 189 27.44 -9.77 -5.74
CA LEU A 189 27.97 -8.40 -5.95
C LEU A 189 28.32 -7.67 -4.65
N GLY A 190 27.64 -7.99 -3.54
CA GLY A 190 28.00 -7.47 -2.21
C GLY A 190 29.43 -7.83 -1.83
N ALA A 191 29.80 -9.11 -1.93
CA ALA A 191 31.17 -9.59 -1.69
C ALA A 191 32.16 -9.02 -2.69
N VAL A 192 31.84 -9.08 -4.00
CA VAL A 192 32.75 -8.60 -5.06
C VAL A 192 33.12 -7.13 -4.86
N ASN A 193 32.11 -6.26 -4.61
CA ASN A 193 32.35 -4.84 -4.37
C ASN A 193 33.07 -4.60 -3.04
N GLY A 194 32.71 -5.33 -1.98
CA GLY A 194 33.35 -5.24 -0.67
C GLY A 194 34.83 -5.61 -0.73
N ILE A 195 35.16 -6.77 -1.31
CA ILE A 195 36.54 -7.26 -1.50
C ILE A 195 37.33 -6.27 -2.35
N GLY A 196 36.78 -5.85 -3.50
CA GLY A 196 37.46 -4.92 -4.40
C GLY A 196 37.80 -3.60 -3.71
N HIS A 197 36.81 -2.99 -3.05
CA HIS A 197 37.03 -1.73 -2.33
C HIS A 197 38.02 -1.90 -1.16
N ALA A 198 37.84 -2.92 -0.31
CA ALA A 198 38.68 -3.13 0.85
C ALA A 198 40.13 -3.49 0.49
N ALA A 199 40.34 -4.26 -0.59
CA ALA A 199 41.66 -4.59 -1.11
C ALA A 199 42.47 -3.33 -1.45
N MET A 200 41.84 -2.31 -2.05
CA MET A 200 42.49 -1.03 -2.35
C MET A 200 42.54 -0.10 -1.13
N ALA A 201 41.45 0.01 -0.38
CA ALA A 201 41.35 0.93 0.75
C ALA A 201 42.31 0.59 1.89
N CYS A 202 42.60 -0.70 2.11
CA CYS A 202 43.49 -1.18 3.16
C CYS A 202 44.94 -1.40 2.66
N ASP A 203 45.22 -1.10 1.39
CA ASP A 203 46.51 -1.41 0.76
C ASP A 203 47.66 -0.57 1.37
N PRO A 204 48.72 -1.19 1.93
CA PRO A 204 49.79 -0.45 2.58
C PRO A 204 50.55 0.51 1.67
N GLU A 205 50.82 0.10 0.43
CA GLU A 205 51.60 0.90 -0.53
C GLU A 205 50.81 2.13 -0.98
N LEU A 206 49.55 1.94 -1.36
CA LEU A 206 48.68 3.04 -1.78
C LEU A 206 48.46 4.06 -0.66
N ASN A 207 48.21 3.59 0.56
CA ASN A 207 48.02 4.47 1.71
C ASN A 207 49.29 5.22 2.11
N ALA A 208 50.45 4.59 1.99
CA ALA A 208 51.74 5.25 2.21
C ALA A 208 52.00 6.34 1.15
N ALA A 209 51.65 6.09 -0.11
CA ALA A 209 51.76 7.07 -1.19
C ALA A 209 50.85 8.29 -0.91
N PHE A 210 49.58 8.08 -0.53
CA PHE A 210 48.69 9.18 -0.13
C PHE A 210 49.26 10.00 1.03
N ALA A 211 49.73 9.32 2.08
CA ALA A 211 50.28 9.97 3.27
C ALA A 211 51.54 10.79 2.97
N THR A 212 52.41 10.30 2.07
CA THR A 212 53.63 10.99 1.63
C THR A 212 53.33 12.35 0.98
N HIS A 213 52.24 12.42 0.22
CA HIS A 213 51.76 13.66 -0.43
C HIS A 213 50.82 14.49 0.45
N GLY A 214 50.67 14.12 1.72
CA GLY A 214 49.89 14.89 2.69
C GLY A 214 48.38 14.69 2.64
N TYR A 215 47.90 13.69 1.89
CA TYR A 215 46.47 13.41 1.74
C TYR A 215 45.92 12.60 2.91
N ARG A 216 44.71 12.95 3.35
CA ARG A 216 43.99 12.23 4.40
C ARG A 216 42.67 11.69 3.88
N LYS A 217 42.43 10.40 4.13
CA LYS A 217 41.12 9.79 3.91
C LYS A 217 40.18 10.16 5.05
N ASP A 218 38.93 10.45 4.73
CA ASP A 218 37.86 10.50 5.72
C ASP A 218 37.21 9.12 5.95
N GLY A 219 36.15 9.07 6.76
CA GLY A 219 35.43 7.82 7.07
C GLY A 219 34.66 7.21 5.89
N THR A 220 34.56 7.91 4.75
CA THR A 220 33.99 7.40 3.50
C THR A 220 35.05 6.85 2.54
N GLY A 221 36.33 7.10 2.84
CA GLY A 221 37.46 6.73 1.99
C GLY A 221 37.88 7.80 0.98
N GLU A 222 37.15 8.92 0.90
CA GLU A 222 37.49 10.07 0.05
C GLU A 222 38.71 10.82 0.58
N ILE A 223 39.54 11.38 -0.32
CA ILE A 223 40.65 12.26 0.06
C ILE A 223 40.10 13.67 0.32
N ARG A 224 40.18 14.11 1.58
CA ARG A 224 39.62 15.40 2.05
C ARG A 224 40.12 16.58 1.25
N GLU A 225 41.41 16.62 0.95
CA GLU A 225 42.05 17.73 0.25
C GLU A 225 41.67 17.81 -1.24
N LEU A 226 41.02 16.77 -1.79
CA LEU A 226 40.62 16.70 -3.20
C LEU A 226 39.10 16.67 -3.42
N ALA A 227 38.30 16.51 -2.36
CA ALA A 227 36.85 16.32 -2.45
C ALA A 227 36.13 17.49 -3.16
N ASP A 228 36.49 18.73 -2.84
CA ASP A 228 35.87 19.95 -3.40
C ASP A 228 36.09 20.11 -4.92
N TYR A 229 37.09 19.42 -5.48
CA TYR A 229 37.43 19.52 -6.90
C TYR A 229 36.69 18.49 -7.76
N VAL A 230 36.12 17.44 -7.17
CA VAL A 230 35.44 16.36 -7.92
C VAL A 230 34.28 16.90 -8.76
N GLY A 231 33.40 17.72 -8.16
CA GLY A 231 32.22 18.28 -8.83
C GLY A 231 32.56 19.19 -10.03
N PRO A 232 33.37 20.27 -9.83
CA PRO A 232 33.80 21.15 -10.91
C PRO A 232 34.51 20.43 -12.05
N PHE A 233 35.37 19.47 -11.72
CA PHE A 233 36.03 18.63 -12.72
C PHE A 233 34.95 17.83 -13.47
N SER A 234 34.10 17.06 -12.77
CA SER A 234 33.05 16.24 -13.41
C SER A 234 32.08 17.03 -14.31
N ALA A 235 31.69 18.26 -13.94
CA ALA A 235 30.78 19.10 -14.74
C ALA A 235 31.39 19.60 -16.06
N ARG A 236 32.65 20.02 -16.01
CA ARG A 236 33.40 20.45 -17.19
C ARG A 236 33.57 19.27 -18.15
N HIS A 237 33.74 18.08 -17.61
CA HIS A 237 33.93 16.87 -18.40
C HIS A 237 32.65 16.36 -19.04
N ALA A 238 31.54 16.40 -18.30
CA ALA A 238 30.23 16.19 -18.90
C ALA A 238 29.99 17.18 -20.05
N GLN A 239 30.42 18.44 -19.94
CA GLN A 239 30.32 19.42 -21.04
C GLN A 239 31.09 19.04 -22.30
N ILE A 240 32.30 18.49 -22.14
CA ILE A 240 33.12 18.08 -23.27
C ILE A 240 32.56 16.83 -23.93
N ALA A 241 32.18 15.81 -23.15
CA ALA A 241 31.53 14.61 -23.68
C ALA A 241 30.29 14.98 -24.51
N ARG A 242 29.45 15.90 -24.01
CA ARG A 242 28.29 16.42 -24.74
C ARG A 242 28.63 17.07 -26.06
N ASN A 243 29.69 17.88 -26.10
CA ASN A 243 30.14 18.51 -27.35
C ASN A 243 30.56 17.44 -28.38
N VAL A 244 31.28 16.41 -27.94
CA VAL A 244 31.66 15.28 -28.78
C VAL A 244 30.44 14.51 -29.28
N ASP A 245 29.51 14.14 -28.40
CA ASP A 245 28.27 13.45 -28.74
C ASP A 245 27.44 14.25 -29.75
N ARG A 246 27.34 15.57 -29.56
CA ARG A 246 26.66 16.46 -30.51
C ARG A 246 27.33 16.44 -31.88
N TYR A 247 28.66 16.56 -31.94
CA TYR A 247 29.37 16.54 -33.23
C TYR A 247 29.25 15.18 -33.92
N GLU A 248 29.26 14.09 -33.15
CA GLU A 248 29.06 12.73 -33.67
C GLU A 248 27.63 12.55 -34.20
N ALA A 249 26.62 13.03 -33.48
CA ALA A 249 25.23 12.98 -33.92
C ALA A 249 24.99 13.82 -35.18
N GLU A 250 25.50 15.06 -35.23
CA GLU A 250 25.46 15.93 -36.41
C GLU A 250 26.13 15.25 -37.62
N TRP A 251 27.28 14.62 -37.41
CA TRP A 251 28.00 13.93 -38.48
C TRP A 251 27.27 12.68 -38.96
N THR A 252 26.75 11.87 -38.05
CA THR A 252 25.99 10.64 -38.37
C THR A 252 24.72 10.96 -39.14
N ALA A 253 24.01 12.03 -38.76
CA ALA A 253 22.84 12.51 -39.49
C ALA A 253 23.20 12.96 -40.92
N ALA A 254 24.38 13.55 -41.09
CA ALA A 254 24.89 13.98 -42.40
C ALA A 254 25.49 12.84 -43.25
N HIS A 255 25.90 11.72 -42.63
CA HIS A 255 26.57 10.58 -43.29
C HIS A 255 25.90 9.23 -42.94
N PRO A 256 24.68 8.96 -43.44
CA PRO A 256 23.94 7.75 -43.10
C PRO A 256 24.67 6.49 -43.57
N GLY A 257 24.92 5.55 -42.65
CA GLY A 257 25.57 4.26 -42.96
C GLY A 257 27.10 4.29 -42.94
N GLU A 258 27.71 5.45 -42.68
CA GLU A 258 29.15 5.58 -42.45
C GLU A 258 29.47 5.64 -40.94
N SER A 259 30.69 5.29 -40.54
CA SER A 259 31.16 5.40 -39.15
C SER A 259 32.36 6.34 -39.08
N PRO A 260 32.43 7.25 -38.09
CA PRO A 260 33.49 8.23 -38.02
C PRO A 260 34.83 7.57 -37.67
N GLY A 261 35.86 7.86 -38.47
CA GLY A 261 37.21 7.33 -38.26
C GLY A 261 37.96 8.01 -37.09
N PRO A 262 39.04 7.41 -36.56
CA PRO A 262 39.77 7.89 -35.38
C PRO A 262 40.31 9.33 -35.51
N VAL A 263 40.71 9.73 -36.71
CA VAL A 263 41.21 11.09 -36.99
C VAL A 263 40.13 12.15 -36.80
N LEU A 264 38.90 11.83 -37.22
CA LEU A 264 37.76 12.73 -37.11
C LEU A 264 37.32 12.87 -35.64
N ARG A 265 37.29 11.76 -34.90
CA ARG A 265 37.01 11.77 -33.45
C ARG A 265 38.03 12.61 -32.66
N ARG A 266 39.33 12.47 -32.93
CA ARG A 266 40.38 13.34 -32.32
C ARG A 266 40.18 14.82 -32.64
N ALA A 267 39.72 15.13 -33.85
CA ALA A 267 39.40 16.51 -34.22
C ALA A 267 38.18 17.04 -33.46
N TRP A 268 37.16 16.19 -33.22
CA TRP A 268 36.03 16.52 -32.36
C TRP A 268 36.43 16.73 -30.92
N ASP A 269 37.31 15.90 -30.34
CA ASP A 269 37.82 16.10 -28.98
C ASP A 269 38.51 17.47 -28.83
N ALA A 270 39.40 17.80 -29.78
CA ALA A 270 40.08 19.09 -29.78
C ALA A 270 39.11 20.27 -29.94
N ARG A 271 38.08 20.12 -30.80
CA ARG A 271 37.02 21.12 -31.01
C ARG A 271 36.14 21.27 -29.77
N ALA A 272 35.69 20.16 -29.19
CA ALA A 272 34.80 20.10 -28.04
C ALA A 272 35.45 20.74 -26.80
N TRP A 273 36.77 20.62 -26.70
CA TRP A 273 37.57 21.27 -25.68
C TRP A 273 37.70 22.79 -25.88
N ALA A 274 37.74 23.25 -27.12
CA ALA A 274 37.84 24.68 -27.45
C ALA A 274 36.49 25.41 -27.32
N ASP A 275 35.38 24.71 -27.56
CA ASP A 275 34.02 25.23 -27.53
C ASP A 275 33.53 25.47 -26.09
N GLY A 276 33.39 26.74 -25.68
CA GLY A 276 32.89 27.13 -24.35
C GLY A 276 33.88 27.82 -23.38
N ARG A 277 35.07 28.26 -23.83
CA ARG A 277 35.99 29.09 -23.02
C ARG A 277 35.76 30.59 -23.24
N PRO A 278 35.52 31.40 -22.18
CA PRO A 278 35.40 32.86 -22.31
C PRO A 278 36.69 33.59 -22.70
N ASP A 279 37.87 32.97 -22.56
CA ASP A 279 39.13 33.57 -22.98
C ASP A 279 40.04 32.58 -23.71
N LYS A 280 40.60 33.07 -24.81
CA LYS A 280 41.35 32.35 -25.82
C LYS A 280 42.70 31.88 -25.27
N VAL A 281 42.80 30.60 -24.90
CA VAL A 281 44.08 29.87 -24.92
C VAL A 281 43.87 28.63 -25.78
N THR A 282 44.27 28.76 -27.05
CA THR A 282 44.42 27.62 -27.95
C THR A 282 45.37 26.63 -27.28
N ALA A 283 44.93 25.39 -27.06
CA ALA A 283 45.79 24.34 -26.56
C ALA A 283 47.02 24.23 -27.49
N GLN A 284 48.22 24.35 -26.92
CA GLN A 284 49.44 24.16 -27.70
C GLN A 284 49.51 22.68 -28.11
N PRO A 285 49.75 22.37 -29.40
CA PRO A 285 49.98 21.00 -29.83
C PRO A 285 51.21 20.43 -29.10
N GLY A 286 51.02 19.40 -28.28
CA GLY A 286 52.13 18.70 -27.59
C GLY A 286 52.05 18.64 -26.06
N ILE A 287 51.07 19.28 -25.40
CA ILE A 287 50.85 19.11 -23.95
C ILE A 287 50.21 17.74 -23.69
N GLY A 288 50.86 16.89 -22.90
CA GLY A 288 50.34 15.57 -22.53
C GLY A 288 49.10 15.66 -21.62
N LEU A 289 48.26 14.63 -21.64
CA LEU A 289 46.97 14.61 -20.92
C LEU A 289 47.11 14.87 -19.40
N ALA A 290 48.16 14.33 -18.77
CA ALA A 290 48.44 14.56 -17.35
C ALA A 290 48.82 16.02 -17.02
N GLU A 291 49.46 16.73 -17.94
CA GLU A 291 49.79 18.15 -17.75
C GLU A 291 48.55 19.03 -17.91
N ARG A 292 47.61 18.61 -18.77
CA ARG A 292 46.28 19.22 -18.88
C ARG A 292 45.53 19.15 -17.55
N TRP A 293 45.45 17.96 -16.93
CA TRP A 293 44.76 17.77 -15.65
C TRP A 293 45.36 18.61 -14.52
N ARG A 294 46.70 18.64 -14.41
CA ARG A 294 47.40 19.46 -13.40
C ARG A 294 47.14 20.95 -13.57
N THR A 295 47.12 21.44 -14.81
CA THR A 295 46.81 22.84 -15.12
C THR A 295 45.38 23.20 -14.71
N GLU A 296 44.43 22.28 -14.95
CA GLU A 296 43.02 22.48 -14.63
C GLU A 296 42.77 22.51 -13.11
N LEU A 297 43.33 21.55 -12.36
CA LEU A 297 43.24 21.55 -10.90
C LEU A 297 43.85 22.85 -10.32
N SER A 298 45.00 23.28 -10.85
CA SER A 298 45.63 24.54 -10.42
C SER A 298 44.74 25.76 -10.69
N ALA A 299 44.03 25.78 -11.82
CA ALA A 299 43.08 26.83 -12.17
C ALA A 299 41.83 26.84 -11.28
N LEU A 300 41.41 25.68 -10.77
CA LEU A 300 40.35 25.56 -9.77
C LEU A 300 40.80 25.99 -8.36
N GLY A 301 42.06 26.42 -8.20
CA GLY A 301 42.60 26.89 -6.93
C GLY A 301 43.30 25.83 -6.10
N TYR A 302 43.47 24.61 -6.64
CA TYR A 302 44.19 23.54 -5.95
C TYR A 302 45.60 23.99 -5.56
N ARG A 303 46.00 23.62 -4.33
CA ARG A 303 47.33 23.81 -3.79
C ARG A 303 47.76 22.51 -3.16
N ASP A 304 48.94 22.04 -3.55
CA ASP A 304 49.52 20.82 -2.99
C ASP A 304 49.69 20.99 -1.46
N PRO A 305 49.24 20.02 -0.64
CA PRO A 305 49.46 20.04 0.81
C PRO A 305 50.94 20.18 1.19
N GLY A 306 51.84 19.68 0.35
CA GLY A 306 53.29 19.94 0.37
C GLY A 306 54.04 19.37 1.59
N LYS A 307 53.37 18.64 2.48
CA LYS A 307 53.95 18.03 3.68
C LYS A 307 53.34 16.65 3.93
N PRO A 308 54.17 15.61 4.13
CA PRO A 308 53.69 14.29 4.53
C PRO A 308 52.84 14.35 5.79
N VAL A 309 51.81 13.51 5.86
CA VAL A 309 50.99 13.27 7.05
C VAL A 309 51.32 11.89 7.62
N ALA A 310 51.19 11.72 8.93
CA ALA A 310 51.36 10.42 9.54
C ALA A 310 50.19 9.49 9.13
N LEU A 311 50.51 8.29 8.65
CA LEU A 311 49.52 7.25 8.42
C LEU A 311 49.07 6.67 9.77
N ALA A 312 47.89 7.05 10.22
CA ALA A 312 47.28 6.53 11.45
C ALA A 312 46.36 5.34 11.11
N ALA A 313 46.96 4.17 10.90
CA ALA A 313 46.22 2.94 10.64
C ALA A 313 45.72 2.31 11.95
N THR A 314 44.50 1.78 11.95
CA THR A 314 43.94 1.06 13.10
C THR A 314 44.55 -0.34 13.18
N PRO A 315 45.19 -0.72 14.30
CA PRO A 315 45.70 -2.08 14.47
C PRO A 315 44.56 -3.09 14.51
N VAL A 316 44.71 -4.22 13.81
CA VAL A 316 43.68 -5.29 13.77
C VAL A 316 43.31 -5.79 15.17
N GLY A 317 44.28 -5.87 16.09
CA GLY A 317 44.04 -6.30 17.48
C GLY A 317 43.28 -5.29 18.34
N ALA A 318 43.09 -4.05 17.88
CA ALA A 318 42.32 -3.02 18.59
C ALA A 318 40.82 -3.06 18.23
N LEU A 319 40.43 -3.84 17.22
CA LEU A 319 39.05 -3.92 16.76
C LEU A 319 38.21 -4.79 17.69
N ASP A 320 37.06 -4.29 18.12
CA ASP A 320 36.03 -5.12 18.75
C ASP A 320 35.29 -5.90 17.66
N ARG A 321 35.67 -7.17 17.52
CA ARG A 321 35.09 -8.06 16.50
C ARG A 321 33.61 -8.34 16.76
N ASP A 322 33.19 -8.38 18.03
CA ASP A 322 31.81 -8.67 18.37
C ASP A 322 30.89 -7.49 18.05
N GLU A 323 31.37 -6.26 18.29
CA GLU A 323 30.73 -5.02 17.86
C GLU A 323 30.64 -4.94 16.33
N LEU A 324 31.74 -5.22 15.62
CA LEU A 324 31.75 -5.22 14.15
C LEU A 324 30.77 -6.25 13.56
N VAL A 325 30.67 -7.44 14.15
CA VAL A 325 29.69 -8.45 13.74
C VAL A 325 28.26 -7.96 13.99
N GLN A 326 27.98 -7.36 15.15
CA GLN A 326 26.65 -6.80 15.44
C GLN A 326 26.29 -5.68 14.46
N ARG A 327 27.23 -4.82 14.12
CA ARG A 327 27.07 -3.72 13.16
C ARG A 327 26.85 -4.24 11.73
N ALA A 328 27.58 -5.28 11.32
CA ALA A 328 27.39 -5.94 10.03
C ALA A 328 25.96 -6.50 9.90
N LEU A 329 25.51 -7.27 10.89
CA LEU A 329 24.16 -7.84 10.90
C LEU A 329 23.07 -6.77 11.00
N ALA A 330 23.29 -5.69 11.78
CA ALA A 330 22.35 -4.59 11.88
C ALA A 330 22.20 -3.83 10.55
N ARG A 331 23.30 -3.57 9.84
CA ARG A 331 23.29 -2.95 8.50
C ARG A 331 22.57 -3.81 7.47
N LEU A 332 22.80 -5.13 7.49
CA LEU A 332 22.03 -6.06 6.65
C LEU A 332 20.55 -6.05 6.99
N ALA A 333 20.22 -6.17 8.28
CA ALA A 333 18.85 -6.21 8.77
C ALA A 333 18.06 -4.92 8.48
N ALA A 334 18.72 -3.75 8.45
CA ALA A 334 18.08 -2.49 8.06
C ALA A 334 17.67 -2.46 6.58
N GLY A 335 18.39 -3.19 5.71
CA GLY A 335 18.14 -3.19 4.27
C GLY A 335 17.32 -4.37 3.75
N ARG A 336 17.34 -5.52 4.44
CA ARG A 336 16.68 -6.75 3.99
C ARG A 336 16.40 -7.74 5.13
N SER A 337 15.46 -8.64 4.90
CA SER A 337 15.02 -9.69 5.82
C SER A 337 15.82 -10.99 5.70
N ALA A 338 16.45 -11.21 4.53
CA ALA A 338 17.30 -12.37 4.29
C ALA A 338 18.58 -12.01 3.51
N TRP A 339 19.66 -12.73 3.77
CA TRP A 339 20.96 -12.55 3.13
C TRP A 339 21.66 -13.89 2.93
N ASN A 340 22.73 -13.88 2.14
CA ASN A 340 23.63 -15.01 1.96
C ASN A 340 25.01 -14.73 2.61
N ALA A 341 25.91 -15.72 2.61
CA ALA A 341 27.25 -15.56 3.18
C ALA A 341 28.08 -14.48 2.45
N ALA A 342 27.86 -14.30 1.15
CA ALA A 342 28.54 -13.28 0.34
C ALA A 342 28.10 -11.85 0.71
N ASP A 343 26.83 -11.64 1.03
CA ASP A 343 26.32 -10.36 1.53
C ASP A 343 27.02 -9.99 2.86
N ILE A 344 27.16 -10.96 3.79
CA ILE A 344 27.91 -10.78 5.05
C ILE A 344 29.39 -10.48 4.77
N ARG A 345 30.02 -11.25 3.87
CA ARG A 345 31.41 -11.01 3.48
C ARG A 345 31.63 -9.60 2.96
N GLY A 346 30.73 -9.10 2.10
CA GLY A 346 30.79 -7.75 1.58
C GLY A 346 30.66 -6.67 2.65
N GLU A 347 29.81 -6.86 3.64
CA GLU A 347 29.68 -5.96 4.80
C GLU A 347 30.90 -5.98 5.72
N ALA A 348 31.45 -7.18 5.99
CA ALA A 348 32.66 -7.35 6.79
C ALA A 348 33.83 -6.59 6.15
N GLU A 349 34.05 -6.77 4.84
CA GLU A 349 35.11 -6.08 4.10
C GLU A 349 34.95 -4.55 4.13
N ARG A 350 33.71 -4.06 3.98
CA ARG A 350 33.42 -2.62 4.05
C ARG A 350 33.68 -2.05 5.44
N LEU A 351 33.32 -2.79 6.49
CA LEU A 351 33.58 -2.37 7.88
C LEU A 351 35.08 -2.35 8.17
N VAL A 352 35.83 -3.37 7.75
CA VAL A 352 37.30 -3.39 7.90
C VAL A 352 37.93 -2.16 7.23
N ALA A 353 37.49 -1.79 6.02
CA ALA A 353 37.96 -0.58 5.35
C ALA A 353 37.56 0.70 6.09
N ALA A 354 36.31 0.78 6.59
CA ALA A 354 35.79 1.95 7.29
C ALA A 354 36.46 2.20 8.66
N GLU A 355 36.93 1.15 9.34
CA GLU A 355 37.71 1.26 10.57
C GLU A 355 39.16 1.74 10.32
N GLY A 356 39.54 2.02 9.08
CA GLY A 356 40.86 2.56 8.75
C GLY A 356 42.00 1.55 8.89
N VAL A 357 41.69 0.25 8.74
CA VAL A 357 42.71 -0.81 8.72
C VAL A 357 43.60 -0.63 7.49
N VAL A 358 44.91 -0.72 7.69
CA VAL A 358 45.90 -0.80 6.60
C VAL A 358 46.80 -1.99 6.90
N ALA A 359 46.72 -3.02 6.05
CA ALA A 359 47.36 -4.30 6.29
C ALA A 359 47.55 -5.08 4.97
N ASP A 360 48.49 -6.02 4.98
CA ASP A 360 48.67 -6.97 3.87
C ASP A 360 47.40 -7.79 3.62
N ALA A 361 47.23 -8.22 2.36
CA ALA A 361 46.01 -8.91 1.91
C ALA A 361 45.67 -10.14 2.77
N GLY A 362 46.65 -10.96 3.15
CA GLY A 362 46.43 -12.15 3.97
C GLY A 362 45.80 -11.82 5.33
N VAL A 363 46.32 -10.82 6.04
CA VAL A 363 45.83 -10.40 7.36
C VAL A 363 44.39 -9.86 7.26
N ARG A 364 44.13 -9.03 6.24
CA ARG A 364 42.78 -8.49 6.00
C ARG A 364 41.78 -9.60 5.64
N ILE A 365 42.17 -10.52 4.74
CA ILE A 365 41.31 -11.62 4.30
C ILE A 365 40.93 -12.50 5.50
N GLU A 366 41.90 -12.89 6.33
CA GLU A 366 41.68 -13.68 7.54
C GLU A 366 40.72 -12.96 8.51
N LEU A 367 40.93 -11.66 8.74
CA LEU A 367 40.03 -10.86 9.58
C LEU A 367 38.61 -10.85 9.01
N ALA A 368 38.45 -10.61 7.71
CA ALA A 368 37.14 -10.60 7.08
C ALA A 368 36.48 -11.99 7.07
N GLU A 369 37.27 -13.08 7.02
CA GLU A 369 36.76 -14.46 7.12
C GLU A 369 36.28 -14.76 8.54
N ASP A 370 37.05 -14.38 9.57
CA ASP A 370 36.67 -14.51 10.97
C ASP A 370 35.39 -13.72 11.29
N LEU A 371 35.29 -12.46 10.84
CA LEU A 371 34.08 -11.66 10.99
C LEU A 371 32.87 -12.28 10.26
N THR A 372 33.08 -12.81 9.05
CA THR A 372 32.01 -13.47 8.28
C THR A 372 31.53 -14.74 8.99
N ALA A 373 32.44 -15.58 9.47
CA ALA A 373 32.12 -16.81 10.19
C ALA A 373 31.39 -16.54 11.52
N ARG A 374 31.85 -15.54 12.30
CA ARG A 374 31.18 -15.11 13.53
C ARG A 374 29.77 -14.58 13.27
N ALA A 375 29.59 -13.80 12.21
CA ALA A 375 28.28 -13.29 11.82
C ALA A 375 27.34 -14.41 11.39
N LEU A 376 27.79 -15.35 10.56
CA LEU A 376 27.02 -16.54 10.18
C LEU A 376 26.63 -17.38 11.42
N GLY A 377 27.53 -17.54 12.39
CA GLY A 377 27.24 -18.23 13.64
C GLY A 377 26.17 -17.57 14.52
N ARG A 378 25.82 -16.31 14.26
CA ARG A 378 24.71 -15.58 14.90
C ARG A 378 23.45 -15.51 14.02
N CYS A 379 23.51 -16.04 12.81
CA CYS A 379 22.38 -16.09 11.90
C CYS A 379 21.52 -17.34 12.12
N LEU A 380 20.28 -17.27 11.65
CA LEU A 380 19.33 -18.37 11.65
C LEU A 380 18.99 -18.75 10.21
N PRO A 381 18.93 -20.06 9.87
CA PRO A 381 18.49 -20.48 8.55
C PRO A 381 16.98 -20.28 8.41
N LEU A 382 16.54 -19.77 7.25
CA LEU A 382 15.12 -19.65 6.89
C LEU A 382 14.54 -20.93 6.30
N LEU A 383 15.41 -21.85 5.86
CA LEU A 383 15.05 -23.12 5.24
C LEU A 383 15.54 -24.26 6.11
N ASP A 384 14.64 -25.20 6.43
CA ASP A 384 14.98 -26.47 7.07
C ASP A 384 15.47 -27.47 6.01
N ARG A 385 16.63 -27.18 5.42
CA ARG A 385 17.23 -27.97 4.34
C ARG A 385 18.74 -27.81 4.28
N ASP A 386 19.43 -28.93 4.12
CA ASP A 386 20.86 -28.96 3.81
C ASP A 386 21.17 -28.69 2.34
N GLY A 387 22.36 -28.13 2.08
CA GLY A 387 22.88 -27.95 0.72
C GLY A 387 22.16 -26.88 -0.09
N VAL A 388 21.63 -25.83 0.56
CA VAL A 388 21.13 -24.64 -0.11
C VAL A 388 22.29 -23.96 -0.84
N PRO A 389 22.22 -23.73 -2.17
CA PRO A 389 23.27 -23.04 -2.91
C PRO A 389 23.62 -21.67 -2.32
N GLU A 390 24.92 -21.35 -2.23
CA GLU A 390 25.42 -20.17 -1.52
C GLU A 390 24.89 -18.83 -2.01
N HIS A 391 24.48 -18.71 -3.28
CA HIS A 391 23.92 -17.47 -3.81
C HIS A 391 22.51 -17.17 -3.27
N ILE A 392 21.79 -18.18 -2.77
CA ILE A 392 20.43 -18.04 -2.25
C ILE A 392 20.50 -17.41 -0.86
N ARG A 393 19.73 -16.33 -0.69
CA ARG A 393 19.59 -15.62 0.58
C ARG A 393 18.69 -16.38 1.54
N ALA A 394 19.26 -17.35 2.25
CA ALA A 394 18.54 -18.25 3.16
C ALA A 394 18.87 -18.02 4.65
N TRP A 395 19.57 -16.93 4.99
CA TRP A 395 19.93 -16.60 6.37
C TRP A 395 19.25 -15.31 6.84
N THR A 396 18.89 -15.27 8.12
CA THR A 396 18.37 -14.08 8.81
C THR A 396 18.99 -13.94 10.21
N SER A 397 18.50 -13.01 11.04
CA SER A 397 18.92 -12.86 12.44
C SER A 397 17.73 -12.81 13.39
N GLN A 398 17.91 -13.17 14.65
CA GLN A 398 16.85 -13.14 15.66
C GLN A 398 16.15 -11.76 15.75
N PRO A 399 16.86 -10.61 15.76
CA PRO A 399 16.20 -9.30 15.78
C PRO A 399 15.28 -9.02 14.59
N VAL A 400 15.50 -9.65 13.42
CA VAL A 400 14.60 -9.54 12.26
C VAL A 400 13.29 -10.24 12.55
N LEU A 401 13.37 -11.47 13.06
CA LEU A 401 12.19 -12.27 13.41
C LEU A 401 11.40 -11.63 14.55
N ASP A 402 12.09 -11.08 15.55
CA ASP A 402 11.46 -10.42 16.70
C ASP A 402 10.64 -9.19 16.28
N VAL A 403 11.12 -8.42 15.28
CA VAL A 403 10.40 -7.26 14.75
C VAL A 403 9.10 -7.69 14.07
N GLU A 404 9.13 -8.69 13.19
CA GLU A 404 7.93 -9.18 12.51
C GLU A 404 6.93 -9.82 13.51
N ALA A 405 7.43 -10.56 14.50
CA ALA A 405 6.61 -11.16 15.55
C ALA A 405 5.93 -10.11 16.45
N ASP A 406 6.65 -9.06 16.85
CA ASP A 406 6.08 -7.94 17.62
C ASP A 406 5.03 -7.17 16.81
N LEU A 407 5.30 -6.89 15.53
CA LEU A 407 4.33 -6.26 14.63
C LEU A 407 3.05 -7.09 14.50
N THR A 408 3.19 -8.39 14.24
CA THR A 408 2.06 -9.32 14.13
C THR A 408 1.25 -9.29 15.41
N THR A 409 1.90 -9.45 16.57
CA THR A 409 1.25 -9.43 17.88
C THR A 409 0.46 -8.15 18.13
N ARG A 410 1.04 -6.98 17.82
CA ARG A 410 0.37 -5.67 18.00
C ARG A 410 -0.81 -5.47 17.05
N LEU A 411 -0.72 -5.99 15.83
CA LEU A 411 -1.80 -5.93 14.85
C LEU A 411 -2.95 -6.86 15.27
N THR A 412 -2.67 -8.12 15.66
CA THR A 412 -3.66 -9.07 16.16
C THR A 412 -4.38 -8.56 17.43
N ALA A 413 -3.66 -7.90 18.34
CA ALA A 413 -4.26 -7.31 19.53
C ALA A 413 -5.32 -6.22 19.22
N ARG A 414 -5.38 -5.73 17.97
CA ARG A 414 -6.34 -4.74 17.47
C ARG A 414 -7.46 -5.35 16.63
N GLU A 415 -7.67 -6.67 16.69
CA GLU A 415 -8.77 -7.34 16.00
C GLU A 415 -10.08 -7.32 16.83
N VAL A 416 -9.98 -7.09 18.15
CA VAL A 416 -11.12 -7.27 19.07
C VAL A 416 -11.91 -5.97 19.29
N SER A 417 -13.12 -5.87 18.71
CA SER A 417 -14.24 -5.10 19.31
C SER A 417 -15.60 -5.51 18.72
N GLU A 418 -16.50 -6.02 19.56
CA GLU A 418 -17.89 -6.44 19.24
C GLU A 418 -18.88 -5.26 19.04
N THR A 419 -18.40 -4.02 18.87
CA THR A 419 -19.28 -2.83 18.83
C THR A 419 -19.16 -2.06 17.51
N ASP A 420 -19.91 -2.50 16.50
CA ASP A 420 -20.23 -1.67 15.33
C ASP A 420 -21.44 -0.79 15.68
N LEU A 421 -21.20 0.42 16.20
CA LEU A 421 -22.21 1.47 16.18
C LEU A 421 -22.40 1.92 14.72
N ALA A 422 -23.59 1.67 14.17
CA ALA A 422 -23.95 2.10 12.81
C ALA A 422 -23.66 3.60 12.63
N VAL A 423 -22.80 3.92 11.66
CA VAL A 423 -22.49 5.31 11.29
C VAL A 423 -23.65 5.86 10.46
N GLU A 424 -24.69 6.37 11.11
CA GLU A 424 -25.68 7.24 10.44
C GLU A 424 -24.97 8.54 10.00
N GLY A 425 -25.07 8.89 8.72
CA GLY A 425 -24.61 10.20 8.20
C GLY A 425 -23.69 10.21 6.97
N VAL A 426 -23.29 9.07 6.41
CA VAL A 426 -22.38 9.03 5.24
C VAL A 426 -23.00 9.65 3.97
N ALA A 427 -24.33 9.71 3.89
CA ALA A 427 -25.07 10.26 2.75
C ALA A 427 -24.92 11.80 2.57
N ALA A 428 -24.35 12.52 3.55
CA ALA A 428 -24.25 13.99 3.50
C ALA A 428 -23.00 14.53 2.78
N ALA A 429 -22.02 13.68 2.45
CA ALA A 429 -20.81 14.08 1.72
C ALA A 429 -20.94 13.73 0.23
N GLY A 430 -21.51 14.65 -0.56
CA GLY A 430 -21.73 14.45 -2.00
C GLY A 430 -20.45 14.08 -2.78
N ARG A 431 -20.61 13.19 -3.78
CA ARG A 431 -19.63 12.68 -4.76
C ARG A 431 -18.69 11.52 -4.36
N LEU A 432 -18.96 10.79 -3.28
CA LEU A 432 -18.24 9.54 -2.99
C LEU A 432 -18.88 8.35 -3.72
N ASP A 433 -18.07 7.44 -4.26
CA ASP A 433 -18.54 6.13 -4.72
C ASP A 433 -18.80 5.17 -3.53
N ALA A 434 -19.35 3.99 -3.81
CA ALA A 434 -19.70 3.02 -2.78
C ALA A 434 -18.49 2.53 -1.96
N GLY A 435 -17.34 2.32 -2.61
CA GLY A 435 -16.11 1.90 -1.93
C GLY A 435 -15.53 3.00 -1.05
N GLN A 436 -15.50 4.23 -1.55
CA GLN A 436 -15.07 5.41 -0.81
C GLN A 436 -15.99 5.68 0.39
N ALA A 437 -17.30 5.55 0.23
CA ALA A 437 -18.27 5.71 1.32
C ALA A 437 -18.09 4.65 2.42
N ALA A 438 -17.86 3.38 2.05
CA ALA A 438 -17.55 2.31 3.00
C ALA A 438 -16.23 2.59 3.75
N ALA A 439 -15.20 3.06 3.06
CA ALA A 439 -13.92 3.45 3.67
C ALA A 439 -14.08 4.61 4.67
N VAL A 440 -14.86 5.64 4.31
CA VAL A 440 -15.17 6.75 5.24
C VAL A 440 -15.89 6.24 6.48
N ALA A 441 -16.88 5.35 6.32
CA ALA A 441 -17.64 4.78 7.42
C ALA A 441 -16.74 3.98 8.38
N ALA A 442 -15.87 3.11 7.85
CA ALA A 442 -14.96 2.30 8.66
C ALA A 442 -13.91 3.15 9.39
N LEU A 443 -13.28 4.11 8.70
CA LEU A 443 -12.28 4.99 9.30
C LEU A 443 -12.89 5.88 10.42
N ALA A 444 -14.12 6.37 10.21
CA ALA A 444 -14.81 7.20 11.20
C ALA A 444 -15.51 6.39 12.32
N GLY A 445 -15.55 5.06 12.20
CA GLY A 445 -16.14 4.13 13.18
C GLY A 445 -15.30 3.98 14.45
N ASP A 446 -15.46 2.85 15.14
CA ASP A 446 -14.78 2.53 16.40
C ASP A 446 -13.74 1.41 16.29
N ARG A 447 -13.52 0.89 15.07
CA ARG A 447 -12.60 -0.23 14.84
C ARG A 447 -11.15 0.17 15.18
N PRO A 448 -10.43 -0.64 15.98
CA PRO A 448 -9.07 -0.32 16.41
C PRO A 448 -8.01 -0.43 15.30
N LEU A 449 -8.24 -1.30 14.31
CA LEU A 449 -7.46 -1.40 13.08
C LEU A 449 -8.37 -1.32 11.86
N VAL A 450 -8.01 -0.49 10.88
CA VAL A 450 -8.66 -0.42 9.57
C VAL A 450 -7.59 -0.44 8.48
N VAL A 451 -7.77 -1.24 7.44
CA VAL A 451 -6.86 -1.28 6.30
C VAL A 451 -7.61 -0.91 5.04
N VAL A 452 -7.15 0.13 4.35
CA VAL A 452 -7.73 0.58 3.08
C VAL A 452 -6.70 0.40 1.98
N GLU A 453 -6.95 -0.54 1.08
CA GLU A 453 -6.11 -0.82 -0.07
C GLU A 453 -6.67 -0.09 -1.30
N GLY A 454 -5.97 0.89 -1.85
CA GLY A 454 -6.49 1.72 -2.94
C GLY A 454 -5.58 1.79 -4.16
N ALA A 455 -6.12 1.44 -5.33
CA ALA A 455 -5.40 1.55 -6.59
C ALA A 455 -4.97 3.00 -6.90
N ALA A 456 -3.92 3.16 -7.71
CA ALA A 456 -3.46 4.48 -8.13
C ALA A 456 -4.59 5.28 -8.80
N GLY A 457 -4.98 6.40 -8.19
CA GLY A 457 -6.07 7.24 -8.71
C GLY A 457 -7.49 6.85 -8.28
N ALA A 458 -7.66 5.95 -7.30
CA ALA A 458 -8.97 5.57 -6.76
C ALA A 458 -9.64 6.61 -5.83
N GLY A 459 -9.03 7.79 -5.65
CA GLY A 459 -9.60 8.88 -4.84
C GLY A 459 -9.30 8.82 -3.34
N LYS A 460 -8.17 8.22 -2.95
CA LYS A 460 -7.68 8.14 -1.55
C LYS A 460 -7.75 9.48 -0.80
N THR A 461 -7.27 10.57 -1.39
CA THR A 461 -7.36 11.92 -0.80
C THR A 461 -8.82 12.36 -0.55
N THR A 462 -9.72 12.09 -1.48
CA THR A 462 -11.16 12.42 -1.35
C THR A 462 -11.78 11.65 -0.17
N THR A 463 -11.45 10.37 -0.03
CA THR A 463 -11.85 9.54 1.12
C THR A 463 -11.33 10.15 2.43
N LEU A 464 -10.04 10.48 2.50
CA LEU A 464 -9.44 11.07 3.71
C LEU A 464 -10.04 12.42 4.10
N ALA A 465 -10.33 13.28 3.12
CA ALA A 465 -10.95 14.58 3.37
C ALA A 465 -12.37 14.43 3.98
N ALA A 466 -13.16 13.47 3.47
CA ALA A 466 -14.47 13.16 4.02
C ALA A 466 -14.38 12.52 5.41
N THR A 467 -13.43 11.60 5.64
CA THR A 467 -13.15 11.00 6.95
C THR A 467 -12.80 12.07 7.99
N ARG A 468 -11.97 13.06 7.64
CA ARG A 468 -11.62 14.17 8.53
C ARG A 468 -12.86 14.93 9.00
N GLY A 469 -13.71 15.36 8.06
CA GLY A 469 -14.93 16.10 8.39
C GLY A 469 -15.86 15.33 9.31
N LEU A 470 -15.98 14.01 9.11
CA LEU A 470 -16.81 13.15 9.96
C LEU A 470 -16.21 12.91 11.36
N LEU A 471 -14.89 12.76 11.46
CA LEU A 471 -14.20 12.65 12.76
C LEU A 471 -14.31 13.95 13.57
N GLU A 472 -14.10 15.11 12.93
CA GLU A 472 -14.24 16.42 13.56
C GLU A 472 -15.65 16.64 14.10
N ALA A 473 -16.69 16.26 13.35
CA ALA A 473 -18.09 16.31 13.80
C ALA A 473 -18.36 15.44 15.04
N ARG A 474 -17.53 14.42 15.28
CA ARG A 474 -17.58 13.52 16.45
C ARG A 474 -16.59 13.91 17.55
N GLY A 475 -15.91 15.05 17.43
CA GLY A 475 -14.91 15.52 18.40
C GLY A 475 -13.63 14.68 18.42
N ARG A 476 -13.35 13.91 17.37
CA ARG A 476 -12.13 13.11 17.20
C ARG A 476 -11.20 13.76 16.19
N ARG A 477 -9.90 13.50 16.29
CA ARG A 477 -8.90 14.07 15.37
C ARG A 477 -8.31 12.99 14.47
N LEU A 478 -8.09 13.37 13.21
CA LEU A 478 -7.30 12.61 12.25
C LEU A 478 -5.85 13.09 12.28
N VAL A 479 -4.92 12.22 12.67
CA VAL A 479 -3.47 12.47 12.60
C VAL A 479 -2.91 11.62 11.46
N VAL A 480 -2.40 12.28 10.42
CA VAL A 480 -1.88 11.59 9.23
C VAL A 480 -0.37 11.50 9.31
N VAL A 481 0.19 10.32 9.08
CA VAL A 481 1.62 10.15 8.86
C VAL A 481 1.89 9.47 7.53
N THR A 482 3.01 9.80 6.91
CA THR A 482 3.45 9.18 5.65
C THR A 482 4.90 8.71 5.77
N PRO A 483 5.36 7.70 5.01
CA PRO A 483 6.76 7.27 5.05
C PRO A 483 7.76 8.40 4.70
N THR A 484 7.38 9.32 3.82
CA THR A 484 8.25 10.43 3.38
C THR A 484 7.74 11.80 3.84
N ARG A 485 8.64 12.77 4.06
CA ARG A 485 8.25 14.15 4.42
C ARG A 485 7.57 14.90 3.27
N LYS A 486 7.92 14.62 2.00
CA LYS A 486 7.26 15.18 0.81
C LYS A 486 5.78 14.79 0.80
N ALA A 487 5.47 13.50 0.96
CA ALA A 487 4.08 13.02 1.03
C ALA A 487 3.32 13.67 2.20
N ALA A 488 3.96 13.86 3.36
CA ALA A 488 3.34 14.53 4.51
C ALA A 488 2.99 15.98 4.20
N LYS A 489 3.85 16.73 3.50
CA LYS A 489 3.57 18.11 3.07
C LYS A 489 2.39 18.16 2.10
N VAL A 490 2.32 17.22 1.16
CA VAL A 490 1.19 17.10 0.21
C VAL A 490 -0.10 16.80 0.96
N ALA A 491 -0.09 15.78 1.84
CA ALA A 491 -1.25 15.42 2.65
C ALA A 491 -1.71 16.58 3.56
N ALA A 492 -0.78 17.32 4.18
CA ALA A 492 -1.11 18.51 4.97
C ALA A 492 -1.81 19.59 4.12
N GLY A 493 -1.30 19.84 2.90
CA GLY A 493 -1.88 20.81 1.98
C GLY A 493 -3.25 20.42 1.44
N GLU A 494 -3.45 19.15 1.10
CA GLU A 494 -4.71 18.63 0.54
C GLU A 494 -5.80 18.43 1.61
N LEU A 495 -5.42 18.00 2.81
CA LEU A 495 -6.37 17.65 3.87
C LEU A 495 -6.58 18.78 4.88
N GLY A 496 -5.65 19.74 4.98
CA GLY A 496 -5.71 20.81 5.99
C GLY A 496 -5.59 20.32 7.44
N THR A 497 -4.97 19.14 7.66
CA THR A 497 -4.76 18.55 9.00
C THR A 497 -3.28 18.51 9.37
N ALA A 498 -3.00 18.22 10.65
CA ALA A 498 -1.65 17.90 11.11
C ALA A 498 -1.17 16.61 10.42
N ALA A 499 -0.22 16.75 9.49
CA ALA A 499 0.46 15.63 8.87
C ALA A 499 1.98 15.73 9.08
N GLY A 500 2.61 14.58 9.31
CA GLY A 500 4.06 14.47 9.49
C GLY A 500 4.60 13.20 8.86
N SER A 501 5.92 13.03 8.81
CA SER A 501 6.45 11.72 8.42
C SER A 501 6.35 10.72 9.58
N ALA A 502 6.29 9.43 9.27
CA ALA A 502 6.34 8.34 10.23
C ALA A 502 7.55 8.46 11.17
N ALA A 503 8.74 8.67 10.60
CA ALA A 503 9.96 8.91 11.35
C ALA A 503 9.91 10.20 12.21
N TRP A 504 9.19 11.24 11.78
CA TRP A 504 9.00 12.44 12.59
C TRP A 504 8.14 12.14 13.82
N LEU A 505 7.04 11.39 13.68
CA LEU A 505 6.21 11.04 14.83
C LEU A 505 7.00 10.15 15.80
N ALA A 506 7.70 9.13 15.31
CA ALA A 506 8.59 8.31 16.13
C ALA A 506 9.63 9.18 16.88
N PHE A 507 10.27 10.12 16.18
CA PHE A 507 11.24 11.05 16.76
C PHE A 507 10.64 11.91 17.89
N GLN A 508 9.42 12.41 17.71
CA GLN A 508 8.72 13.22 18.72
C GLN A 508 8.41 12.41 19.99
N HIS A 509 8.31 11.08 19.87
CA HIS A 509 8.10 10.16 20.99
C HIS A 509 9.37 9.51 21.53
N GLY A 510 10.54 10.11 21.23
CA GLY A 510 11.84 9.76 21.81
C GLY A 510 12.67 8.80 20.97
N TRP A 511 12.13 8.26 19.87
CA TRP A 511 12.88 7.32 19.04
C TRP A 511 14.00 8.03 18.24
N ARG A 512 15.16 7.38 18.14
CA ARG A 512 16.34 7.84 17.41
C ARG A 512 16.88 6.70 16.56
N TRP A 513 17.05 6.98 15.28
CA TRP A 513 17.76 6.07 14.38
C TRP A 513 19.26 6.31 14.57
N ASN A 514 20.02 5.28 14.91
CA ASN A 514 21.47 5.37 15.10
C ASN A 514 22.25 4.96 13.83
N ASP A 515 23.55 5.22 13.82
CA ASP A 515 24.44 4.91 12.68
C ASP A 515 24.67 3.40 12.45
N GLU A 516 24.17 2.58 13.36
CA GLU A 516 24.17 1.12 13.27
C GLU A 516 22.91 0.58 12.59
N GLY A 517 21.94 1.44 12.27
CA GLY A 517 20.70 1.05 11.59
C GLY A 517 19.62 0.52 12.53
N ARG A 518 19.54 1.02 13.77
CA ARG A 518 18.52 0.62 14.76
C ARG A 518 17.81 1.82 15.36
N TRP A 519 16.55 1.61 15.73
CA TRP A 519 15.79 2.54 16.57
C TRP A 519 16.12 2.30 18.05
N ALA A 520 16.65 3.33 18.72
CA ALA A 520 16.75 3.42 20.18
C ALA A 520 15.76 4.46 20.69
N ARG A 521 15.19 4.28 21.89
CA ARG A 521 14.20 5.22 22.44
C ARG A 521 14.74 5.94 23.67
N LEU A 522 14.69 7.26 23.64
CA LEU A 522 15.03 8.13 24.75
C LEU A 522 13.85 8.28 25.72
N THR A 523 14.15 8.29 27.01
CA THR A 523 13.20 8.69 28.06
C THR A 523 13.26 10.20 28.30
N VAL A 524 12.18 10.78 28.82
CA VAL A 524 12.13 12.23 29.08
C VAL A 524 13.22 12.60 30.10
N GLY A 525 14.07 13.56 29.74
CA GLY A 525 15.22 13.97 30.54
C GLY A 525 16.54 13.31 30.12
N GLU A 526 16.55 12.36 29.18
CA GLU A 526 17.80 11.84 28.60
C GLU A 526 18.36 12.80 27.53
N PRO A 527 19.70 12.92 27.43
CA PRO A 527 20.34 13.72 26.38
C PRO A 527 20.26 13.00 25.04
N ASP A 528 19.84 13.73 24.01
CA ASP A 528 19.85 13.25 22.63
C ASP A 528 21.31 13.11 22.14
N PRO A 529 21.76 11.91 21.74
CA PRO A 529 23.15 11.69 21.31
C PRO A 529 23.58 12.57 20.13
N ALA A 530 22.65 12.95 19.26
CA ALA A 530 22.95 13.73 18.06
C ALA A 530 23.00 15.25 18.33
N THR A 531 22.28 15.75 19.33
CA THR A 531 22.16 17.19 19.58
C THR A 531 22.65 17.65 20.95
N GLY A 532 22.89 16.73 21.88
CA GLY A 532 23.23 16.99 23.29
C GLY A 532 22.08 17.62 24.10
N ARG A 533 20.92 17.87 23.49
CA ARG A 533 19.76 18.48 24.18
C ARG A 533 18.94 17.41 24.89
N PHE A 534 18.42 17.74 26.06
CA PHE A 534 17.51 16.85 26.78
C PHE A 534 16.17 16.70 26.05
N TYR A 535 15.71 15.46 25.92
CA TYR A 535 14.41 15.17 25.34
C TYR A 535 13.29 15.54 26.32
N ALA A 536 12.39 16.44 25.89
CA ALA A 536 11.31 17.00 26.73
C ALA A 536 9.93 16.38 26.49
N GLY A 537 9.84 15.31 25.70
CA GLY A 537 8.56 14.75 25.25
C GLY A 537 8.07 15.31 23.91
N PRO A 538 6.95 14.78 23.37
CA PRO A 538 6.38 15.22 22.11
C PRO A 538 5.76 16.62 22.23
N ASN A 539 5.93 17.43 21.17
CA ASN A 539 5.23 18.70 21.03
C ASN A 539 3.71 18.50 20.84
N GLU A 540 2.92 19.58 20.94
CA GLU A 540 1.46 19.50 20.89
C GLU A 540 0.92 18.93 19.56
N ALA A 541 1.58 19.24 18.44
CA ALA A 541 1.22 18.74 17.11
C ALA A 541 1.44 17.22 16.95
N ALA A 542 2.41 16.66 17.67
CA ALA A 542 2.74 15.23 17.65
C ALA A 542 2.12 14.42 18.81
N ARG A 543 1.45 15.10 19.75
CA ARG A 543 0.82 14.46 20.91
C ARG A 543 -0.45 13.75 20.46
N LEU A 544 -0.44 12.44 20.54
CA LEU A 544 -1.60 11.58 20.29
C LEU A 544 -2.47 11.51 21.56
N ARG A 545 -3.79 11.52 21.40
CA ARG A 545 -4.77 11.45 22.50
C ARG A 545 -5.67 10.23 22.32
N PRO A 546 -6.15 9.60 23.41
CA PRO A 546 -7.14 8.53 23.32
C PRO A 546 -8.34 8.94 22.45
N GLY A 547 -8.73 8.10 21.50
CA GLY A 547 -9.81 8.36 20.54
C GLY A 547 -9.38 9.00 19.21
N ASP A 548 -8.15 9.51 19.10
CA ASP A 548 -7.57 9.93 17.82
C ASP A 548 -7.46 8.73 16.85
N LEU A 549 -7.51 9.02 15.55
CA LEU A 549 -7.17 8.07 14.49
C LEU A 549 -5.78 8.42 13.94
N LEU A 550 -4.80 7.53 14.18
CA LEU A 550 -3.50 7.58 13.53
C LEU A 550 -3.59 6.87 12.18
N LEU A 551 -3.54 7.63 11.09
CA LEU A 551 -3.58 7.10 9.74
C LEU A 551 -2.19 7.14 9.10
N VAL A 552 -1.71 5.98 8.65
CA VAL A 552 -0.51 5.89 7.81
C VAL A 552 -0.94 5.87 6.35
N ASP A 553 -0.70 6.96 5.62
CA ASP A 553 -0.90 7.01 4.17
C ASP A 553 0.38 6.59 3.42
N GLU A 554 0.21 5.98 2.24
CA GLU A 554 1.23 5.23 1.51
C GLU A 554 1.92 4.13 2.35
N ALA A 555 1.12 3.41 3.15
CA ALA A 555 1.59 2.36 4.07
C ALA A 555 2.35 1.20 3.38
N GLY A 556 2.21 1.01 2.07
CA GLY A 556 3.03 0.06 1.30
C GLY A 556 4.53 0.38 1.31
N MET A 557 4.90 1.66 1.52
CA MET A 557 6.29 2.10 1.66
C MET A 557 6.78 2.16 3.12
N LEU A 558 5.93 1.80 4.10
CA LEU A 558 6.31 1.82 5.51
C LEU A 558 7.19 0.60 5.82
N ASP A 559 8.41 0.85 6.32
CA ASP A 559 9.30 -0.21 6.76
C ASP A 559 8.90 -0.79 8.13
N GLN A 560 9.23 -2.06 8.36
CA GLN A 560 8.85 -2.79 9.57
C GLN A 560 9.40 -2.14 10.86
N ASP A 561 10.63 -1.63 10.83
CA ASP A 561 11.26 -1.02 12.01
C ASP A 561 10.56 0.27 12.44
N THR A 562 10.25 1.14 11.49
CA THR A 562 9.47 2.37 11.72
C THR A 562 8.03 2.03 12.10
N ALA A 563 7.42 1.02 11.48
CA ALA A 563 6.10 0.54 11.88
C ALA A 563 6.07 0.07 13.33
N ARG A 564 7.11 -0.66 13.77
CA ARG A 564 7.21 -1.14 15.16
C ARG A 564 7.25 0.02 16.14
N ALA A 565 8.05 1.04 15.85
CA ALA A 565 8.10 2.26 16.66
C ALA A 565 6.75 2.99 16.70
N LEU A 566 6.08 3.12 15.55
CA LEU A 566 4.75 3.76 15.46
C LEU A 566 3.67 2.99 16.20
N LEU A 567 3.58 1.66 16.03
CA LEU A 567 2.58 0.84 16.71
C LEU A 567 2.83 0.81 18.21
N THR A 568 4.09 0.83 18.66
CA THR A 568 4.43 0.99 20.08
C THR A 568 3.88 2.30 20.64
N VAL A 569 4.08 3.42 19.92
CA VAL A 569 3.53 4.72 20.31
C VAL A 569 2.00 4.70 20.29
N ALA A 570 1.40 4.03 19.30
CA ALA A 570 -0.06 3.93 19.18
C ALA A 570 -0.69 3.13 20.33
N ASP A 571 -0.04 2.04 20.75
CA ASP A 571 -0.41 1.24 21.92
C ASP A 571 -0.39 2.08 23.20
N GLU A 572 0.73 2.76 23.46
CA GLU A 572 0.92 3.57 24.67
C GLU A 572 -0.06 4.75 24.74
N CYS A 573 -0.41 5.34 23.60
CA CYS A 573 -1.36 6.44 23.51
C CYS A 573 -2.82 5.98 23.40
N GLN A 574 -3.07 4.66 23.31
CA GLN A 574 -4.39 4.05 23.14
C GLN A 574 -5.18 4.66 21.97
N VAL A 575 -4.52 4.82 20.82
CA VAL A 575 -5.14 5.36 19.60
C VAL A 575 -5.49 4.28 18.59
N ARG A 576 -6.48 4.56 17.75
CA ARG A 576 -6.85 3.69 16.63
C ARG A 576 -5.85 3.87 15.49
N VAL A 577 -5.62 2.80 14.74
CA VAL A 577 -4.67 2.79 13.63
C VAL A 577 -5.40 2.49 12.32
N ALA A 578 -5.12 3.29 11.29
CA ALA A 578 -5.52 3.00 9.93
C ALA A 578 -4.30 2.94 9.02
N LEU A 579 -4.24 1.93 8.15
CA LEU A 579 -3.21 1.82 7.11
C LEU A 579 -3.87 1.99 5.75
N LEU A 580 -3.43 3.00 5.00
CA LEU A 580 -3.91 3.32 3.67
C LEU A 580 -2.75 3.20 2.68
N GLY A 581 -2.91 2.41 1.62
CA GLY A 581 -1.82 2.20 0.67
C GLY A 581 -2.19 1.28 -0.49
N ASP A 582 -1.19 0.92 -1.29
CA ASP A 582 -1.33 -0.03 -2.39
C ASP A 582 -0.13 -0.99 -2.37
N ARG A 583 -0.34 -2.25 -2.01
CA ARG A 583 0.74 -3.26 -1.92
C ARG A 583 1.37 -3.62 -3.26
N HIS A 584 0.73 -3.24 -4.37
CA HIS A 584 1.25 -3.45 -5.71
C HIS A 584 2.12 -2.29 -6.22
N GLN A 585 2.20 -1.18 -5.48
CA GLN A 585 3.21 -0.13 -5.73
C GLN A 585 4.56 -0.55 -5.15
N LEU A 586 5.52 0.38 -5.13
CA LEU A 586 6.84 0.10 -4.57
C LEU A 586 6.73 -0.14 -3.07
N SER A 587 7.43 -1.17 -2.59
CA SER A 587 7.58 -1.48 -1.17
C SER A 587 8.47 -0.44 -0.47
N ALA A 588 8.66 -0.62 0.84
CA ALA A 588 9.72 0.09 1.54
C ALA A 588 11.10 -0.17 0.89
N VAL A 589 12.01 0.80 1.01
CA VAL A 589 13.43 0.64 0.59
C VAL A 589 14.18 -0.31 1.52
N GLY A 590 13.78 -0.37 2.79
CA GLY A 590 14.21 -1.40 3.75
C GLY A 590 13.21 -2.56 3.78
N ARG A 591 13.10 -3.23 4.93
CA ARG A 591 12.15 -4.34 5.12
C ARG A 591 10.71 -3.85 5.06
N GLY A 592 9.98 -4.21 4.02
CA GLY A 592 8.58 -3.87 3.80
C GLY A 592 7.61 -4.92 4.36
N GLY A 593 6.41 -5.01 3.77
CA GLY A 593 5.39 -6.02 4.12
C GLY A 593 4.47 -5.64 5.29
N VAL A 594 4.59 -4.43 5.86
CA VAL A 594 3.72 -3.97 6.96
C VAL A 594 2.24 -3.98 6.57
N LEU A 595 1.94 -3.55 5.34
CA LEU A 595 0.57 -3.56 4.82
C LEU A 595 0.05 -5.00 4.64
N ASP A 596 0.89 -5.92 4.16
CA ASP A 596 0.54 -7.34 4.02
C ASP A 596 0.29 -8.01 5.38
N LEU A 597 1.14 -7.74 6.38
CA LEU A 597 0.93 -8.20 7.75
C LEU A 597 -0.39 -7.67 8.31
N ALA A 598 -0.68 -6.39 8.11
CA ALA A 598 -1.93 -5.80 8.60
C ALA A 598 -3.17 -6.35 7.90
N ILE A 599 -3.12 -6.59 6.58
CA ILE A 599 -4.21 -7.26 5.86
C ILE A 599 -4.44 -8.67 6.41
N ALA A 600 -3.37 -9.41 6.71
CA ALA A 600 -3.46 -10.77 7.25
C ALA A 600 -4.04 -10.83 8.67
N GLN A 601 -3.95 -9.74 9.45
CA GLN A 601 -4.46 -9.66 10.84
C GLN A 601 -5.72 -8.82 10.99
N ALA A 602 -6.13 -8.05 9.98
CA ALA A 602 -7.32 -7.22 10.05
C ALA A 602 -8.59 -8.07 9.89
N ASP A 603 -9.63 -7.71 10.64
CA ASP A 603 -10.97 -8.25 10.42
C ASP A 603 -11.37 -8.05 8.94
N PRO A 604 -11.95 -9.06 8.26
CA PRO A 604 -12.32 -8.96 6.85
C PRO A 604 -13.24 -7.79 6.51
N ALA A 605 -14.11 -7.37 7.42
CA ALA A 605 -14.96 -6.19 7.21
C ALA A 605 -14.16 -4.89 7.36
N ALA A 606 -13.01 -4.89 8.03
CA ALA A 606 -12.11 -3.75 8.23
C ALA A 606 -11.02 -3.63 7.15
N HIS A 607 -10.91 -4.63 6.26
CA HIS A 607 -10.13 -4.54 5.02
C HIS A 607 -11.02 -4.09 3.87
N LEU A 608 -10.75 -2.89 3.35
CA LEU A 608 -11.54 -2.28 2.29
C LEU A 608 -10.68 -2.02 1.06
N THR A 609 -11.21 -2.33 -0.12
CA THR A 609 -10.51 -2.11 -1.40
C THR A 609 -11.17 -0.97 -2.19
N LEU A 610 -10.36 -0.03 -2.68
CA LEU A 610 -10.77 1.02 -3.62
C LEU A 610 -10.21 0.68 -5.01
N ASP A 611 -11.00 0.00 -5.83
CA ASP A 611 -10.65 -0.47 -7.18
C ASP A 611 -11.17 0.44 -8.32
N SER A 612 -12.10 1.34 -8.01
CA SER A 612 -12.68 2.29 -8.96
C SER A 612 -11.71 3.45 -9.21
N VAL A 613 -11.03 3.44 -10.36
CA VAL A 613 -10.03 4.46 -10.73
C VAL A 613 -10.67 5.65 -11.44
N HIS A 614 -10.47 6.86 -10.90
CA HIS A 614 -11.10 8.11 -11.37
C HIS A 614 -10.14 9.10 -12.06
N ARG A 615 -8.84 8.80 -12.05
CA ARG A 615 -7.77 9.74 -12.45
C ARG A 615 -7.63 9.94 -13.96
N PHE A 616 -7.82 8.89 -14.74
CA PHE A 616 -7.42 8.86 -16.14
C PHE A 616 -8.47 9.48 -17.04
N THR A 617 -8.02 10.35 -17.93
CA THR A 617 -8.90 11.09 -18.84
C THR A 617 -8.33 11.10 -20.25
N ARG A 618 -9.19 10.98 -21.26
CA ARG A 618 -8.83 11.18 -22.67
C ARG A 618 -9.57 12.38 -23.24
N THR A 619 -8.97 13.03 -24.23
CA THR A 619 -9.63 14.08 -25.00
C THR A 619 -10.02 13.53 -26.37
N ASP A 620 -11.28 13.67 -26.76
CA ASP A 620 -11.77 13.25 -28.08
C ASP A 620 -11.36 14.23 -29.20
N GLU A 621 -11.63 13.86 -30.46
CA GLU A 621 -11.34 14.69 -31.64
C GLU A 621 -12.08 16.05 -31.62
N GLN A 622 -13.13 16.16 -30.82
CA GLN A 622 -13.94 17.37 -30.63
C GLN A 622 -13.48 18.21 -29.42
N GLY A 623 -12.37 17.82 -28.76
CA GLY A 623 -11.78 18.54 -27.63
C GLY A 623 -12.45 18.29 -26.28
N ARG A 624 -13.38 17.33 -26.17
CA ARG A 624 -14.05 17.00 -24.89
C ARG A 624 -13.22 16.00 -24.10
N THR A 625 -13.02 16.31 -22.82
CA THR A 625 -12.30 15.43 -21.89
C THR A 625 -13.29 14.48 -21.22
N THR A 626 -13.06 13.17 -21.36
CA THR A 626 -13.88 12.09 -20.79
C THR A 626 -13.02 11.11 -19.98
N PRO A 627 -13.58 10.39 -18.99
CA PRO A 627 -12.85 9.34 -18.29
C PRO A 627 -12.34 8.24 -19.23
N ASP A 628 -11.09 7.81 -19.08
CA ASP A 628 -10.52 6.69 -19.85
C ASP A 628 -10.62 5.37 -19.08
N THR A 629 -11.83 4.79 -19.06
CA THR A 629 -12.11 3.51 -18.40
C THR A 629 -11.28 2.36 -18.96
N GLY A 630 -11.01 2.35 -20.26
CA GLY A 630 -10.19 1.30 -20.89
C GLY A 630 -8.74 1.36 -20.41
N TYR A 631 -8.17 2.55 -20.23
CA TYR A 631 -6.84 2.66 -19.62
C TYR A 631 -6.86 2.31 -18.12
N ALA A 632 -7.91 2.69 -17.39
CA ALA A 632 -8.09 2.31 -15.99
C ALA A 632 -8.07 0.78 -15.80
N GLU A 633 -8.80 0.03 -16.62
CA GLU A 633 -8.81 -1.44 -16.62
C GLU A 633 -7.42 -2.04 -16.91
N LEU A 634 -6.68 -1.48 -17.88
CA LEU A 634 -5.28 -1.89 -18.13
C LEU A 634 -4.39 -1.65 -16.92
N THR A 635 -4.58 -0.54 -16.19
CA THR A 635 -3.80 -0.28 -14.97
C THR A 635 -4.12 -1.26 -13.84
N LEU A 636 -5.37 -1.71 -13.70
CA LEU A 636 -5.75 -2.74 -12.74
C LEU A 636 -5.16 -4.11 -13.12
N ALA A 637 -5.13 -4.45 -14.41
CA ALA A 637 -4.47 -5.66 -14.90
C ALA A 637 -2.94 -5.61 -14.66
N MET A 638 -2.30 -4.47 -14.90
CA MET A 638 -0.88 -4.26 -14.54
C MET A 638 -0.65 -4.37 -13.03
N ARG A 639 -1.57 -3.81 -12.21
CA ARG A 639 -1.50 -3.83 -10.75
C ARG A 639 -1.39 -5.25 -10.21
N THR A 640 -2.23 -6.16 -10.69
CA THR A 640 -2.24 -7.57 -10.24
C THR A 640 -1.31 -8.48 -11.04
N GLY A 641 -0.71 -7.98 -12.13
CA GLY A 641 0.07 -8.79 -13.07
C GLY A 641 -0.78 -9.81 -13.85
N THR A 642 -2.08 -9.55 -14.01
CA THR A 642 -2.99 -10.45 -14.73
C THR A 642 -2.81 -10.28 -16.24
N ASP A 643 -2.48 -11.37 -16.93
CA ASP A 643 -2.23 -11.44 -18.37
C ASP A 643 -1.37 -10.26 -18.92
N PRO A 644 -0.10 -10.18 -18.50
CA PRO A 644 0.79 -9.09 -18.92
C PRO A 644 0.99 -9.06 -20.45
N GLY A 645 0.75 -10.19 -21.14
CA GLY A 645 0.78 -10.27 -22.60
C GLY A 645 -0.36 -9.50 -23.24
N ALA A 646 -1.60 -9.73 -22.81
CA ALA A 646 -2.76 -8.99 -23.32
C ALA A 646 -2.65 -7.48 -23.01
N VAL A 647 -2.11 -7.12 -21.83
CA VAL A 647 -1.85 -5.71 -21.50
C VAL A 647 -0.85 -5.09 -22.48
N PHE A 648 0.26 -5.78 -22.78
CA PHE A 648 1.23 -5.31 -23.76
C PHE A 648 0.58 -5.08 -25.13
N ASP A 649 -0.18 -6.06 -25.61
CA ASP A 649 -0.83 -6.02 -26.93
C ASP A 649 -1.82 -4.83 -27.00
N ALA A 650 -2.57 -4.57 -25.92
CA ALA A 650 -3.48 -3.44 -25.81
C ALA A 650 -2.75 -2.08 -25.76
N LEU A 651 -1.66 -1.97 -24.99
CA LEU A 651 -0.83 -0.75 -24.93
C LEU A 651 -0.16 -0.45 -26.28
N LEU A 652 0.30 -1.49 -26.98
CA LEU A 652 0.89 -1.38 -28.31
C LEU A 652 -0.14 -0.86 -29.32
N ALA A 653 -1.35 -1.42 -29.32
CA ALA A 653 -2.45 -0.96 -30.18
C ALA A 653 -2.82 0.52 -29.92
N ARG A 654 -2.65 0.98 -28.68
CA ARG A 654 -2.88 2.38 -28.27
C ARG A 654 -1.68 3.30 -28.51
N ARG A 655 -0.58 2.81 -29.11
CA ARG A 655 0.70 3.54 -29.30
C ARG A 655 1.33 4.03 -27.98
N GLN A 656 1.07 3.32 -26.90
CA GLN A 656 1.63 3.57 -25.57
C GLN A 656 2.89 2.74 -25.30
N ILE A 657 3.33 1.94 -26.27
CA ILE A 657 4.64 1.31 -26.34
C ILE A 657 5.44 1.98 -27.46
N GLN A 658 6.63 2.49 -27.13
CA GLN A 658 7.58 3.03 -28.10
C GLN A 658 8.85 2.18 -28.11
N LEU A 659 9.25 1.74 -29.30
CA LEU A 659 10.46 0.96 -29.52
C LEU A 659 11.58 1.87 -30.03
N HIS A 660 12.77 1.66 -29.49
CA HIS A 660 13.98 2.38 -29.85
C HIS A 660 15.06 1.38 -30.30
N PRO A 661 15.86 1.70 -31.32
CA PRO A 661 16.88 0.78 -31.84
C PRO A 661 18.03 0.58 -30.85
N ASP A 662 18.37 1.61 -30.07
CA ASP A 662 19.43 1.60 -29.07
C ASP A 662 19.13 2.61 -27.94
N THR A 663 20.03 2.65 -26.94
CA THR A 663 19.89 3.53 -25.77
C THR A 663 20.04 5.01 -26.13
N ALA A 664 20.88 5.36 -27.11
CA ALA A 664 21.11 6.74 -27.52
C ALA A 664 19.88 7.34 -28.22
N GLY A 665 19.25 6.57 -29.12
CA GLY A 665 17.98 6.93 -29.75
C GLY A 665 16.86 7.13 -28.74
N LEU A 666 16.79 6.26 -27.72
CA LEU A 666 15.84 6.40 -26.61
C LEU A 666 16.06 7.69 -25.83
N GLN A 667 17.31 8.00 -25.45
CA GLN A 667 17.66 9.22 -24.71
C GLN A 667 17.31 10.47 -25.51
N ALA A 668 17.66 10.53 -26.79
CA ALA A 668 17.36 11.66 -27.67
C ALA A 668 15.84 11.89 -27.82
N ALA A 669 15.07 10.82 -28.06
CA ALA A 669 13.62 10.92 -28.20
C ALA A 669 12.93 11.41 -26.92
N LEU A 670 13.37 10.93 -25.76
CA LEU A 670 12.86 11.37 -24.46
C LEU A 670 13.27 12.81 -24.13
N ALA A 671 14.53 13.19 -24.43
CA ALA A 671 15.01 14.56 -24.26
C ALA A 671 14.16 15.55 -25.05
N ALA A 672 13.92 15.28 -26.34
CA ALA A 672 13.07 16.09 -27.19
C ALA A 672 11.62 16.17 -26.68
N THR A 673 11.05 15.04 -26.25
CA THR A 673 9.66 14.98 -25.74
C THR A 673 9.49 15.77 -24.44
N ALA A 674 10.47 15.67 -23.53
CA ALA A 674 10.47 16.41 -22.28
C ALA A 674 10.69 17.92 -22.51
N ALA A 675 11.59 18.29 -23.42
CA ALA A 675 11.85 19.68 -23.79
C ALA A 675 10.63 20.35 -24.43
N ALA A 676 9.96 19.68 -25.36
CA ALA A 676 8.71 20.15 -25.97
C ALA A 676 7.60 20.32 -24.92
N SER A 677 7.48 19.38 -23.98
CA SER A 677 6.49 19.47 -22.90
C SER A 677 6.81 20.63 -21.94
N TYR A 678 8.08 20.88 -21.65
CA TYR A 678 8.52 22.03 -20.87
C TYR A 678 8.16 23.35 -21.57
N ALA A 679 8.37 23.45 -22.89
CA ALA A 679 8.03 24.64 -23.68
C ALA A 679 6.52 24.95 -23.64
N ASP A 680 5.69 23.92 -23.62
CA ASP A 680 4.23 24.03 -23.51
C ASP A 680 3.73 24.25 -22.07
N GLY A 681 4.62 24.34 -21.09
CA GLY A 681 4.26 24.40 -19.66
C GLY A 681 3.63 23.12 -19.12
N ARG A 682 3.64 22.02 -19.89
CA ARG A 682 3.07 20.73 -19.50
C ARG A 682 4.02 20.00 -18.55
N ARG A 683 3.48 19.46 -17.46
CA ARG A 683 4.25 18.65 -16.51
C ARG A 683 4.29 17.20 -16.99
N VAL A 684 5.50 16.68 -17.14
CA VAL A 684 5.76 15.29 -17.50
C VAL A 684 6.65 14.64 -16.45
N ALA A 685 6.41 13.37 -16.18
CA ALA A 685 7.32 12.54 -15.38
C ALA A 685 8.10 11.64 -16.34
N VAL A 686 9.42 11.70 -16.27
CA VAL A 686 10.29 10.74 -16.96
C VAL A 686 10.86 9.80 -15.91
N VAL A 687 10.51 8.52 -16.01
CA VAL A 687 10.73 7.50 -14.99
C VAL A 687 11.75 6.49 -15.48
N VAL A 688 12.81 6.30 -14.70
CA VAL A 688 13.91 5.37 -14.99
C VAL A 688 14.17 4.44 -13.79
N ASP A 689 14.99 3.41 -13.98
CA ASP A 689 15.29 2.46 -12.91
C ASP A 689 16.43 2.92 -12.00
N THR A 690 17.50 3.46 -12.58
CA THR A 690 18.73 3.78 -11.85
C THR A 690 18.96 5.28 -11.73
N ARG A 691 19.74 5.68 -10.72
CA ARG A 691 20.13 7.09 -10.54
C ARG A 691 21.04 7.57 -11.67
N ASP A 692 21.91 6.70 -12.17
CA ASP A 692 22.82 7.02 -13.27
C ASP A 692 22.03 7.33 -14.55
N GLN A 693 21.03 6.49 -14.89
CA GLN A 693 20.12 6.76 -16.00
C GLN A 693 19.36 8.08 -15.81
N ALA A 694 18.96 8.41 -14.58
CA ALA A 694 18.26 9.66 -14.29
C ALA A 694 19.18 10.86 -14.51
N ALA A 695 20.43 10.79 -14.06
CA ALA A 695 21.43 11.84 -14.23
C ALA A 695 21.78 12.06 -15.72
N GLU A 696 22.00 10.99 -16.48
CA GLU A 696 22.24 11.04 -17.93
C GLU A 696 21.07 11.70 -18.67
N LEU A 697 19.85 11.26 -18.37
CA LEU A 697 18.66 11.78 -19.05
C LEU A 697 18.29 13.20 -18.61
N ASN A 698 18.49 13.54 -17.33
CA ASN A 698 18.37 14.91 -16.81
C ASN A 698 19.28 15.87 -17.58
N THR A 699 20.53 15.45 -17.76
CA THR A 699 21.53 16.22 -18.51
C THR A 699 21.08 16.40 -19.95
N ALA A 700 20.73 15.32 -20.65
CA ALA A 700 20.26 15.38 -22.04
C ALA A 700 19.02 16.27 -22.23
N ILE A 701 18.05 16.22 -21.30
CA ILE A 701 16.86 17.09 -21.32
C ILE A 701 17.26 18.56 -21.15
N ARG A 702 18.12 18.85 -20.17
CA ARG A 702 18.60 20.22 -19.92
C ARG A 702 19.35 20.77 -21.13
N ASP A 703 20.20 19.98 -21.76
CA ASP A 703 20.97 20.42 -22.92
C ASP A 703 20.07 20.77 -24.10
N GLN A 704 19.04 19.96 -24.36
CA GLN A 704 18.04 20.28 -25.37
C GLN A 704 17.34 21.60 -25.05
N LEU A 705 17.00 21.85 -23.78
CA LEU A 705 16.39 23.10 -23.34
C LEU A 705 17.32 24.32 -23.51
N VAL A 706 18.62 24.16 -23.27
CA VAL A 706 19.62 25.19 -23.54
C VAL A 706 19.75 25.45 -25.04
N ALA A 707 19.83 24.39 -25.86
CA ALA A 707 19.90 24.49 -27.31
C ALA A 707 18.66 25.18 -27.92
N ASP A 708 17.48 24.94 -27.34
CA ASP A 708 16.22 25.58 -27.71
C ASP A 708 16.10 27.02 -27.17
N GLY A 709 17.12 27.54 -26.47
CA GLY A 709 17.14 28.89 -25.89
C GLY A 709 16.16 29.09 -24.73
N ARG A 710 15.74 28.00 -24.07
CA ARG A 710 14.75 28.02 -22.96
C ARG A 710 15.38 28.18 -21.58
N LEU A 711 16.68 27.92 -21.45
CA LEU A 711 17.44 28.04 -20.22
C LEU A 711 18.68 28.91 -20.45
N ASP A 712 19.03 29.68 -19.43
CA ASP A 712 20.29 30.45 -19.42
C ASP A 712 21.43 29.56 -18.88
N ASP A 713 22.45 29.34 -19.72
CA ASP A 713 23.67 28.59 -19.35
C ASP A 713 24.87 29.51 -19.07
N GLN A 714 24.68 30.84 -18.99
CA GLN A 714 25.77 31.78 -18.66
C GLN A 714 26.08 31.85 -17.16
N GLN A 715 25.05 31.80 -16.31
CA GLN A 715 25.20 31.81 -14.84
C GLN A 715 24.69 30.49 -14.26
N VAL A 716 25.62 29.57 -13.98
CA VAL A 716 25.31 28.24 -13.45
C VAL A 716 26.08 27.93 -12.17
N VAL A 717 25.47 27.10 -11.32
CA VAL A 717 26.10 26.41 -10.19
C VAL A 717 26.41 24.98 -10.60
N VAL A 718 27.51 24.42 -10.08
CA VAL A 718 27.89 23.03 -10.27
C VAL A 718 27.70 22.27 -8.96
N THR A 719 26.97 21.16 -9.00
CA THR A 719 26.80 20.28 -7.84
C THR A 719 28.04 19.39 -7.64
N GLY A 720 28.16 18.75 -6.49
CA GLY A 720 29.23 17.78 -6.22
C GLY A 720 29.21 16.58 -7.17
N ALA A 721 28.03 16.26 -7.72
CA ALA A 721 27.86 15.24 -8.77
C ALA A 721 28.22 15.74 -10.19
N GLY A 722 28.55 17.03 -10.35
CA GLY A 722 28.90 17.61 -11.64
C GLY A 722 27.71 18.10 -12.47
N GLU A 723 26.50 18.17 -11.91
CA GLU A 723 25.35 18.72 -12.63
C GLU A 723 25.43 20.25 -12.68
N ARG A 724 25.08 20.82 -13.83
CA ARG A 724 25.02 22.28 -14.03
C ARG A 724 23.59 22.75 -13.81
N ILE A 725 23.41 23.76 -12.97
CA ILE A 725 22.12 24.31 -12.59
C ILE A 725 22.11 25.82 -12.80
N GLY A 726 21.26 26.30 -13.70
CA GLY A 726 21.05 27.71 -14.05
C GLY A 726 19.63 28.18 -13.75
N ALA A 727 19.33 29.43 -14.11
CA ALA A 727 17.97 29.96 -13.98
C ALA A 727 17.01 29.27 -14.96
N GLY A 728 15.82 28.90 -14.47
CA GLY A 728 14.81 28.11 -15.17
C GLY A 728 14.92 26.60 -14.95
N ASP A 729 16.04 26.11 -14.42
CA ASP A 729 16.23 24.67 -14.22
C ASP A 729 15.22 24.10 -13.21
N ARG A 730 14.80 22.85 -13.45
CA ARG A 730 14.03 22.07 -12.47
C ARG A 730 14.97 21.21 -11.64
N ILE A 731 14.91 21.37 -10.33
CA ILE A 731 15.78 20.70 -9.38
C ILE A 731 14.98 19.94 -8.32
N ALA A 732 15.59 18.94 -7.71
CA ALA A 732 15.06 18.23 -6.55
C ALA A 732 16.04 18.32 -5.37
N THR A 733 15.52 18.58 -4.17
CA THR A 733 16.32 18.54 -2.95
C THR A 733 16.47 17.09 -2.45
N ARG A 734 17.63 16.70 -1.91
CA ARG A 734 17.96 15.30 -1.57
C ARG A 734 18.08 15.01 -0.09
N ARG A 735 18.04 16.04 0.75
CA ARG A 735 18.04 15.94 2.21
C ARG A 735 16.84 16.69 2.79
N ASN A 736 16.34 16.22 3.93
CA ASN A 736 15.37 17.00 4.69
C ASN A 736 16.13 18.06 5.50
N ASP A 737 15.74 19.32 5.38
CA ASP A 737 16.22 20.38 6.26
C ASP A 737 15.04 21.16 6.83
N ARG A 738 15.01 21.33 8.16
CA ARG A 738 13.91 22.02 8.85
C ARG A 738 14.08 23.54 8.84
N HIS A 739 15.31 24.04 8.84
CA HIS A 739 15.62 25.47 8.81
C HIS A 739 15.40 26.06 7.41
N LEU A 740 15.71 25.29 6.36
CA LEU A 740 15.44 25.67 4.97
C LEU A 740 13.99 25.37 4.53
N ASP A 741 13.23 24.63 5.35
CA ASP A 741 11.87 24.15 5.05
C ASP A 741 11.79 23.33 3.74
N VAL A 742 12.79 22.48 3.50
CA VAL A 742 12.85 21.59 2.33
C VAL A 742 12.72 20.13 2.74
N ALA A 743 12.04 19.33 1.92
CA ALA A 743 11.98 17.89 2.05
C ALA A 743 12.79 17.21 0.94
N ASN A 744 13.32 16.03 1.23
CA ASN A 744 13.90 15.17 0.20
C ASN A 744 12.82 14.87 -0.85
N ARG A 745 13.19 15.03 -2.13
CA ARG A 745 12.36 14.96 -3.35
C ARG A 745 11.39 16.12 -3.59
N ASP A 746 11.42 17.20 -2.80
CA ASP A 746 10.71 18.43 -3.19
C ASP A 746 11.28 18.94 -4.52
N VAL A 747 10.41 19.28 -5.47
CA VAL A 747 10.78 19.76 -6.80
C VAL A 747 10.59 21.28 -6.89
N TRP A 748 11.62 21.96 -7.37
CA TRP A 748 11.70 23.41 -7.43
C TRP A 748 12.10 23.87 -8.81
N THR A 749 11.66 25.08 -9.17
CA THR A 749 12.16 25.81 -10.34
C THR A 749 13.15 26.86 -9.84
N VAL A 750 14.34 26.90 -10.41
CA VAL A 750 15.37 27.90 -10.08
C VAL A 750 14.97 29.23 -10.70
N THR A 751 14.81 30.26 -9.87
CA THR A 751 14.45 31.61 -10.32
C THR A 751 15.69 32.46 -10.56
N ALA A 752 16.73 32.30 -9.73
CA ALA A 752 17.98 33.02 -9.88
C ALA A 752 19.16 32.26 -9.24
N VAL A 753 20.35 32.47 -9.80
CA VAL A 753 21.61 31.97 -9.28
C VAL A 753 22.35 33.08 -8.55
N GLY A 754 22.72 32.84 -7.29
CA GLY A 754 23.47 33.79 -6.47
C GLY A 754 24.96 33.80 -6.81
N ARG A 755 25.63 34.94 -6.59
CA ARG A 755 27.07 35.13 -6.87
C ARG A 755 28.01 34.16 -6.12
N ARG A 756 27.53 33.52 -5.05
CA ARG A 756 28.28 32.58 -4.22
C ARG A 756 27.80 31.13 -4.37
N GLY A 757 27.00 30.81 -5.39
CA GLY A 757 26.53 29.45 -5.65
C GLY A 757 25.23 29.04 -4.92
N GLY A 758 24.61 29.95 -4.17
CA GLY A 758 23.26 29.72 -3.63
C GLY A 758 22.18 29.87 -4.70
N LEU A 759 21.03 29.22 -4.51
CA LEU A 759 19.90 29.27 -5.46
C LEU A 759 18.67 29.92 -4.83
N LEU A 760 18.03 30.84 -5.57
CA LEU A 760 16.67 31.28 -5.27
C LEU A 760 15.71 30.38 -6.05
N VAL A 761 14.79 29.72 -5.34
CA VAL A 761 13.94 28.68 -5.91
C VAL A 761 12.48 28.88 -5.55
N THR A 762 11.58 28.52 -6.45
CA THR A 762 10.12 28.54 -6.23
C THR A 762 9.56 27.13 -6.38
N PRO A 763 8.59 26.70 -5.54
CA PRO A 763 7.97 25.39 -5.70
C PRO A 763 7.40 25.23 -7.11
N THR A 764 7.64 24.09 -7.76
CA THR A 764 7.04 23.79 -9.07
C THR A 764 5.55 23.42 -8.96
N VAL A 765 5.07 23.18 -7.73
CA VAL A 765 3.68 22.84 -7.41
C VAL A 765 3.20 23.71 -6.24
N THR A 766 2.15 24.48 -6.45
CA THR A 766 1.36 25.08 -5.37
C THR A 766 0.51 23.99 -4.70
N PRO A 767 0.41 23.93 -3.36
CA PRO A 767 -0.37 22.89 -2.64
C PRO A 767 -1.85 22.80 -3.04
N THR A 768 -2.40 23.85 -3.65
CA THR A 768 -3.68 23.82 -4.36
C THR A 768 -3.39 23.51 -5.83
N GLY A 769 -3.80 22.34 -6.32
CA GLY A 769 -3.59 21.86 -7.70
C GLY A 769 -4.26 22.68 -8.82
N THR A 770 -4.45 23.98 -8.63
CA THR A 770 -4.77 24.96 -9.66
C THR A 770 -3.49 25.40 -10.34
N ASP A 771 -3.46 25.22 -11.67
CA ASP A 771 -2.51 25.93 -12.53
C ASP A 771 -2.56 27.43 -12.18
N PRO A 772 -1.42 28.14 -12.12
CA PRO A 772 -1.38 29.58 -11.85
C PRO A 772 -2.12 30.45 -12.88
N GLY A 773 -2.69 29.85 -13.93
CA GLY A 773 -3.19 30.55 -15.12
C GLY A 773 -4.70 30.71 -15.24
N ASN A 774 -5.53 30.23 -14.31
CA ASN A 774 -6.98 30.35 -14.47
C ASN A 774 -7.75 30.50 -13.14
N GLY A 775 -7.70 31.71 -12.58
CA GLY A 775 -8.51 32.11 -11.43
C GLY A 775 -8.54 33.63 -11.38
N SER A 776 -9.74 34.20 -11.43
CA SER A 776 -10.02 35.62 -11.31
C SER A 776 -9.24 36.28 -10.18
N GLY A 777 -8.77 37.50 -10.43
CA GLY A 777 -8.04 38.32 -9.47
C GLY A 777 -8.71 38.44 -8.10
N ASP A 778 -7.84 38.70 -7.12
CA ASP A 778 -8.02 38.80 -5.68
C ASP A 778 -7.83 37.51 -4.85
N VAL A 779 -6.82 37.62 -3.97
CA VAL A 779 -6.25 36.64 -3.03
C VAL A 779 -5.28 35.62 -3.66
N THR A 780 -4.08 36.08 -4.00
CA THR A 780 -2.90 35.22 -4.21
C THR A 780 -2.45 34.65 -2.85
N PRO A 781 -2.46 33.33 -2.59
CA PRO A 781 -1.68 32.78 -1.49
C PRO A 781 -0.21 32.89 -1.88
N ALA A 782 0.55 33.71 -1.17
CA ALA A 782 1.98 33.84 -1.39
C ALA A 782 2.69 32.52 -1.07
N CYS A 783 3.11 31.76 -2.08
CA CYS A 783 4.13 30.72 -1.88
C CYS A 783 5.51 31.40 -1.88
N PRO A 784 6.20 31.53 -0.72
CA PRO A 784 7.41 32.32 -0.68
C PRO A 784 8.54 31.57 -1.40
N ALA A 785 9.28 32.27 -2.26
CA ALA A 785 10.55 31.77 -2.77
C ALA A 785 11.47 31.33 -1.61
N ARG A 786 12.30 30.32 -1.84
CA ARG A 786 13.26 29.78 -0.86
C ARG A 786 14.67 30.07 -1.33
N VAL A 787 15.58 30.32 -0.39
CA VAL A 787 17.01 30.47 -0.66
C VAL A 787 17.72 29.22 -0.19
N LEU A 788 18.32 28.49 -1.12
CA LEU A 788 19.18 27.35 -0.84
C LEU A 788 20.63 27.83 -0.75
N PRO A 789 21.32 27.64 0.40
CA PRO A 789 22.74 27.96 0.55
C PRO A 789 23.62 27.14 -0.40
N ALA A 790 24.81 27.67 -0.73
CA ALA A 790 25.74 27.03 -1.67
C ALA A 790 26.11 25.59 -1.25
N ASP A 791 26.51 25.39 0.00
CA ASP A 791 26.90 24.07 0.52
C ASP A 791 25.77 23.04 0.36
N TYR A 792 24.53 23.47 0.64
CA TYR A 792 23.35 22.62 0.46
C TYR A 792 23.07 22.33 -1.02
N VAL A 793 23.27 23.31 -1.92
CA VAL A 793 23.11 23.12 -3.36
C VAL A 793 24.15 22.16 -3.90
N THR A 794 25.40 22.29 -3.47
CA THR A 794 26.50 21.43 -3.93
C THR A 794 26.29 19.98 -3.48
N GLU A 795 25.87 19.74 -2.24
CA GLU A 795 25.77 18.37 -1.71
C GLU A 795 24.39 17.71 -1.88
N HIS A 796 23.30 18.48 -1.92
CA HIS A 796 21.95 17.98 -1.68
C HIS A 796 20.92 18.47 -2.71
N VAL A 797 21.35 18.90 -3.88
CA VAL A 797 20.47 19.25 -5.01
C VAL A 797 20.88 18.45 -6.23
N GLU A 798 19.89 17.96 -6.98
CA GLU A 798 20.07 17.34 -8.30
C GLU A 798 19.05 17.86 -9.31
N LEU A 799 19.29 17.66 -10.61
CA LEU A 799 18.29 17.97 -11.64
C LEU A 799 17.05 17.06 -11.51
N ALA A 800 15.89 17.54 -11.94
CA ALA A 800 14.60 16.88 -11.70
C ALA A 800 13.68 16.79 -12.93
N TYR A 801 14.26 16.65 -14.13
CA TYR A 801 13.50 16.38 -15.35
C TYR A 801 13.11 14.90 -15.49
N ALA A 802 14.00 14.02 -15.05
CA ALA A 802 13.84 12.58 -14.92
C ALA A 802 14.16 12.15 -13.48
N SER A 803 13.51 11.08 -13.02
CA SER A 803 13.69 10.55 -11.67
C SER A 803 13.43 9.04 -11.65
N THR A 804 13.92 8.37 -10.61
CA THR A 804 13.57 6.97 -10.38
C THR A 804 12.09 6.80 -10.01
N ALA A 805 11.55 5.58 -10.17
CA ALA A 805 10.16 5.26 -9.81
C ALA A 805 9.81 5.66 -8.36
N TYR A 806 10.73 5.46 -7.41
CA TYR A 806 10.58 5.91 -6.02
C TYR A 806 10.46 7.45 -5.88
N GLY A 807 11.15 8.21 -6.74
CA GLY A 807 11.14 9.68 -6.65
C GLY A 807 9.86 10.32 -7.20
N VAL A 808 9.15 9.62 -8.10
CA VAL A 808 7.87 10.08 -8.70
C VAL A 808 6.63 9.45 -8.02
N GLN A 809 6.82 8.55 -7.05
CA GLN A 809 5.71 7.93 -6.36
C GLN A 809 4.91 8.98 -5.57
N GLY A 810 3.58 8.90 -5.66
CA GLY A 810 2.66 9.91 -5.13
C GLY A 810 2.45 11.12 -6.06
N ASP A 811 3.33 11.37 -7.03
CA ASP A 811 3.17 12.50 -7.95
C ASP A 811 2.03 12.25 -8.96
N THR A 812 1.41 13.34 -9.41
CA THR A 812 0.38 13.36 -10.44
C THR A 812 0.73 14.40 -11.49
N VAL A 813 0.99 13.94 -12.72
CA VAL A 813 1.45 14.78 -13.84
C VAL A 813 0.51 14.65 -15.04
N THR A 814 0.72 15.47 -16.07
CA THR A 814 -0.09 15.40 -17.29
C THR A 814 0.22 14.13 -18.06
N ALA A 815 1.50 13.87 -18.34
CA ALA A 815 1.95 12.65 -19.01
C ALA A 815 3.14 11.98 -18.30
N SER A 816 3.26 10.66 -18.45
CA SER A 816 4.36 9.88 -17.90
C SER A 816 5.07 9.08 -18.98
N HIS A 817 6.40 9.07 -18.94
CA HIS A 817 7.27 8.32 -19.84
C HIS A 817 8.15 7.39 -19.00
N VAL A 818 8.01 6.08 -19.19
CA VAL A 818 8.72 5.07 -18.40
C VAL A 818 9.74 4.37 -19.28
N VAL A 819 11.00 4.39 -18.89
CA VAL A 819 12.04 3.58 -19.52
C VAL A 819 11.98 2.18 -18.93
N VAL A 820 11.76 1.19 -19.79
CA VAL A 820 11.71 -0.22 -19.39
C VAL A 820 13.01 -0.88 -19.84
N GLY A 821 13.72 -1.46 -18.88
CA GLY A 821 15.00 -2.13 -19.09
C GLY A 821 15.18 -3.40 -18.26
N GLU A 822 16.43 -3.86 -18.18
CA GLU A 822 16.79 -5.10 -17.46
C GLU A 822 16.49 -5.01 -15.95
N HIS A 823 16.54 -3.79 -15.39
CA HIS A 823 16.36 -3.55 -13.97
C HIS A 823 14.91 -3.23 -13.58
N THR A 824 13.98 -3.08 -14.53
CA THR A 824 12.59 -2.72 -14.21
C THR A 824 11.85 -3.94 -13.66
N GLY A 825 11.16 -3.75 -12.54
CA GLY A 825 10.23 -4.73 -11.95
C GLY A 825 8.77 -4.30 -12.12
N ALA A 826 7.84 -5.19 -11.78
CA ALA A 826 6.39 -4.97 -11.92
C ALA A 826 5.93 -3.66 -11.25
N SER A 827 6.28 -3.45 -9.98
CA SER A 827 5.90 -2.25 -9.21
C SER A 827 6.46 -0.96 -9.79
N SER A 828 7.72 -0.94 -10.25
CA SER A 828 8.34 0.24 -10.88
C SER A 828 7.61 0.61 -12.18
N CYS A 829 7.31 -0.39 -13.01
CA CYS A 829 6.56 -0.21 -14.24
C CYS A 829 5.14 0.29 -13.94
N TYR A 830 4.43 -0.34 -13.00
CA TYR A 830 3.09 0.07 -12.58
C TYR A 830 3.05 1.50 -12.05
N VAL A 831 3.99 1.89 -11.17
CA VAL A 831 4.09 3.27 -10.68
C VAL A 831 4.32 4.24 -11.83
N GLY A 832 5.29 3.96 -12.71
CA GLY A 832 5.58 4.79 -13.86
C GLY A 832 4.38 4.96 -14.80
N MET A 833 3.67 3.87 -15.10
CA MET A 833 2.50 3.85 -16.00
C MET A 833 1.23 4.44 -15.37
N THR A 834 1.27 4.90 -14.11
CA THR A 834 0.10 5.47 -13.42
C THR A 834 0.27 6.94 -12.98
N ARG A 835 1.41 7.58 -13.30
CA ARG A 835 1.66 8.98 -12.89
C ARG A 835 0.92 10.00 -13.77
N GLY A 836 0.80 9.72 -15.07
CA GLY A 836 0.19 10.59 -16.07
C GLY A 836 -1.33 10.51 -16.06
N ARG A 837 -2.01 11.66 -16.07
CA ARG A 837 -3.48 11.74 -16.16
C ARG A 837 -4.01 11.46 -17.55
N THR A 838 -3.30 11.88 -18.60
CA THR A 838 -3.78 11.80 -19.99
C THR A 838 -3.02 10.79 -20.82
N VAL A 839 -1.70 10.70 -20.64
CA VAL A 839 -0.83 9.82 -21.44
C VAL A 839 0.20 9.15 -20.53
N ASN A 840 0.40 7.85 -20.73
CA ASN A 840 1.44 7.06 -20.09
C ASN A 840 2.05 6.17 -21.17
N THR A 841 3.36 6.24 -21.34
CA THR A 841 4.10 5.58 -22.43
C THR A 841 5.29 4.82 -21.88
N ALA A 842 5.45 3.56 -22.28
CA ALA A 842 6.64 2.75 -22.01
C ALA A 842 7.60 2.80 -23.20
N HIS A 843 8.88 3.03 -22.92
CA HIS A 843 9.97 3.12 -23.90
C HIS A 843 10.88 1.89 -23.72
N LEU A 844 11.03 1.08 -24.76
CA LEU A 844 11.84 -0.14 -24.77
C LEU A 844 12.92 -0.05 -25.84
N VAL A 845 14.12 -0.57 -25.54
CA VAL A 845 15.14 -0.82 -26.55
C VAL A 845 14.93 -2.22 -27.10
N ALA A 846 14.39 -2.31 -28.31
CA ALA A 846 14.08 -3.57 -28.97
C ALA A 846 14.03 -3.41 -30.50
N THR A 847 14.43 -4.46 -31.22
CA THR A 847 14.39 -4.51 -32.70
C THR A 847 12.98 -4.66 -33.24
N ASP A 848 12.10 -5.34 -32.50
CA ASP A 848 10.73 -5.64 -32.90
C ASP A 848 9.79 -5.77 -31.69
N ALA A 849 8.50 -5.91 -31.99
CA ALA A 849 7.45 -6.00 -30.98
C ALA A 849 7.47 -7.32 -30.20
N GLU A 850 8.00 -8.41 -30.77
CA GLU A 850 8.06 -9.70 -30.09
C GLU A 850 9.12 -9.69 -28.99
N GLN A 851 10.31 -9.16 -29.31
CA GLN A 851 11.36 -8.94 -28.33
C GLN A 851 10.90 -7.98 -27.22
N ALA A 852 10.21 -6.89 -27.57
CA ALA A 852 9.66 -5.97 -26.59
C ALA A 852 8.61 -6.64 -25.68
N ARG A 853 7.80 -7.53 -26.24
CA ARG A 853 6.81 -8.32 -25.49
C ARG A 853 7.49 -9.27 -24.49
N GLU A 854 8.55 -9.95 -24.89
CA GLU A 854 9.33 -10.80 -23.99
C GLU A 854 9.94 -10.00 -22.83
N GLN A 855 10.52 -8.83 -23.13
CA GLN A 855 11.04 -7.92 -22.10
C GLN A 855 9.94 -7.50 -21.12
N TRP A 856 8.77 -7.10 -21.62
CA TRP A 856 7.61 -6.73 -20.81
C TRP A 856 7.14 -7.88 -19.91
N LEU A 857 6.99 -9.09 -20.45
CA LEU A 857 6.62 -10.27 -19.65
C LEU A 857 7.66 -10.55 -18.55
N ALA A 858 8.94 -10.40 -18.87
CA ALA A 858 10.01 -10.56 -17.90
C ALA A 858 9.96 -9.51 -16.78
N VAL A 859 9.50 -8.27 -17.06
CA VAL A 859 9.31 -7.22 -16.05
C VAL A 859 8.25 -7.61 -15.03
N PHE A 860 7.09 -8.09 -15.50
CA PHE A 860 5.98 -8.48 -14.62
C PHE A 860 6.18 -9.83 -13.92
N ALA A 861 7.18 -10.61 -14.35
CA ALA A 861 7.62 -11.82 -13.65
C ALA A 861 8.66 -11.56 -12.54
N ARG A 862 9.21 -10.33 -12.44
CA ARG A 862 10.19 -9.96 -11.41
C ARG A 862 9.48 -9.42 -10.18
N ASP A 863 9.42 -10.23 -9.12
CA ASP A 863 9.15 -9.74 -7.77
C ASP A 863 10.47 -9.54 -7.03
N ARG A 864 10.71 -8.32 -6.55
CA ARG A 864 11.95 -7.92 -5.88
C ARG A 864 11.70 -7.27 -4.52
N ALA A 865 10.45 -7.21 -4.08
CA ALA A 865 10.12 -6.56 -2.82
C ALA A 865 10.57 -7.45 -1.65
N ASP A 866 11.17 -6.84 -0.64
CA ASP A 866 11.36 -7.48 0.65
C ASP A 866 10.09 -7.23 1.47
N LEU A 867 9.26 -8.27 1.62
CA LEU A 867 7.99 -8.21 2.35
C LEU A 867 8.09 -8.84 3.75
N GLY A 868 9.32 -9.00 4.28
CA GLY A 868 9.57 -9.62 5.57
C GLY A 868 10.19 -11.03 5.49
N PRO A 869 10.71 -11.56 6.62
CA PRO A 869 11.37 -12.86 6.69
C PRO A 869 10.50 -14.03 6.22
N ALA A 870 9.18 -14.03 6.48
CA ALA A 870 8.29 -15.10 5.99
C ALA A 870 8.24 -15.16 4.45
N HIS A 871 8.14 -14.00 3.78
CA HIS A 871 8.17 -13.92 2.32
C HIS A 871 9.56 -14.27 1.77
N ALA A 872 10.63 -13.78 2.40
CA ALA A 872 11.99 -14.11 2.01
C ALA A 872 12.27 -15.62 2.11
N ALA A 873 11.73 -16.31 3.13
CA ALA A 873 11.80 -17.76 3.25
C ALA A 873 11.08 -18.47 2.07
N GLN A 874 9.91 -17.98 1.66
CA GLN A 874 9.20 -18.52 0.49
C GLN A 874 9.98 -18.32 -0.82
N GLN A 875 10.57 -17.13 -1.03
CA GLN A 875 11.42 -16.85 -2.17
C GLN A 875 12.65 -17.76 -2.20
N ALA A 876 13.34 -17.89 -1.06
CA ALA A 876 14.49 -18.77 -0.92
C ALA A 876 14.11 -20.24 -1.16
N ALA A 877 12.96 -20.70 -0.66
CA ALA A 877 12.46 -22.05 -0.89
C ALA A 877 12.14 -22.30 -2.37
N ALA A 878 11.45 -21.36 -3.01
CA ALA A 878 11.11 -21.43 -4.43
C ALA A 878 12.35 -21.43 -5.33
N GLU A 879 13.37 -20.64 -4.99
CA GLU A 879 14.64 -20.65 -5.69
C GLU A 879 15.43 -21.94 -5.44
N ALA A 880 15.52 -22.41 -4.19
CA ALA A 880 16.20 -23.64 -3.82
C ALA A 880 15.54 -24.88 -4.44
N ALA A 881 14.23 -24.86 -4.68
CA ALA A 881 13.50 -25.93 -5.36
C ALA A 881 13.94 -26.08 -6.83
N ARG A 882 14.37 -25.00 -7.51
CA ARG A 882 14.90 -25.06 -8.89
C ARG A 882 16.18 -25.86 -9.02
N TYR A 883 16.92 -26.00 -7.90
CA TYR A 883 18.21 -26.67 -7.85
C TYR A 883 18.17 -28.00 -7.08
N ALA A 884 16.98 -28.43 -6.63
CA ALA A 884 16.83 -29.73 -6.00
C ALA A 884 17.01 -30.87 -7.02
N PRO A 885 17.64 -31.99 -6.63
CA PRO A 885 17.61 -33.19 -7.47
C PRO A 885 16.16 -33.57 -7.75
N SER A 886 15.80 -33.78 -9.02
CA SER A 886 14.44 -34.19 -9.38
C SER A 886 14.09 -35.49 -8.66
N ARG A 887 13.03 -35.44 -7.85
CA ARG A 887 12.43 -36.62 -7.23
C ARG A 887 11.84 -37.53 -8.33
N PRO A 888 11.70 -38.86 -8.11
CA PRO A 888 11.07 -39.74 -9.08
C PRO A 888 9.66 -39.26 -9.44
N LEU A 889 9.35 -39.14 -10.74
CA LEU A 889 8.06 -38.63 -11.24
C LEU A 889 6.86 -39.37 -10.63
N GLU A 890 6.94 -40.69 -10.48
CA GLU A 890 5.86 -41.48 -9.90
C GLU A 890 5.56 -41.12 -8.45
N GLN A 891 6.59 -40.80 -7.66
CA GLN A 891 6.43 -40.38 -6.27
C GLN A 891 5.71 -39.02 -6.20
N VAL A 892 6.12 -38.07 -7.04
CA VAL A 892 5.48 -36.74 -7.10
C VAL A 892 4.04 -36.85 -7.58
N LEU A 893 3.75 -37.69 -8.58
CA LEU A 893 2.39 -37.95 -9.05
C LEU A 893 1.52 -38.64 -7.99
N ALA A 894 2.09 -39.51 -7.16
CA ALA A 894 1.38 -40.12 -6.04
C ALA A 894 0.98 -39.08 -4.99
N GLU A 895 1.92 -38.22 -4.56
CA GLU A 895 1.64 -37.13 -3.63
C GLU A 895 0.65 -36.12 -4.19
N LEU A 896 0.75 -35.80 -5.49
CA LEU A 896 -0.17 -34.88 -6.17
C LEU A 896 -1.59 -35.44 -6.21
N ARG A 897 -1.76 -36.76 -6.41
CA ARG A 897 -3.06 -37.42 -6.31
C ARG A 897 -3.64 -37.35 -4.89
N VAL A 898 -2.83 -37.54 -3.85
CA VAL A 898 -3.27 -37.35 -2.45
C VAL A 898 -3.68 -35.90 -2.19
N ALA A 899 -2.91 -34.94 -2.69
CA ALA A 899 -3.20 -33.52 -2.54
C ALA A 899 -4.49 -33.10 -3.29
N TRP A 900 -4.75 -33.63 -4.49
CA TRP A 900 -6.02 -33.43 -5.19
C TRP A 900 -7.21 -34.02 -4.43
N THR A 901 -7.08 -35.20 -3.84
CA THR A 901 -8.13 -35.77 -2.99
C THR A 901 -8.36 -34.96 -1.72
N ALA A 902 -7.31 -34.39 -1.12
CA ALA A 902 -7.47 -33.45 -0.01
C ALA A 902 -8.15 -32.14 -0.43
N GLU A 903 -7.75 -31.55 -1.57
CA GLU A 903 -8.37 -30.36 -2.17
C GLU A 903 -9.86 -30.59 -2.42
N GLN A 904 -10.21 -31.68 -3.11
CA GLN A 904 -11.59 -32.01 -3.46
C GLN A 904 -12.47 -32.21 -2.23
N ARG A 905 -11.99 -32.97 -1.23
CA ARG A 905 -12.72 -33.12 0.05
C ARG A 905 -12.96 -31.80 0.77
N CYS A 906 -12.04 -30.85 0.67
CA CYS A 906 -12.25 -29.52 1.25
C CYS A 906 -13.28 -28.73 0.44
N VAL A 907 -13.26 -28.80 -0.89
CA VAL A 907 -14.29 -28.19 -1.75
C VAL A 907 -15.68 -28.74 -1.44
N ASP A 908 -15.81 -30.07 -1.33
CA ASP A 908 -17.11 -30.71 -1.07
C ASP A 908 -17.65 -30.36 0.33
N ARG A 909 -16.78 -30.38 1.35
CA ARG A 909 -17.14 -29.93 2.70
C ARG A 909 -17.51 -28.45 2.74
N LEU A 910 -16.81 -27.60 2.00
CA LEU A 910 -17.10 -26.16 1.93
C LEU A 910 -18.47 -25.91 1.30
N ALA A 911 -18.81 -26.64 0.23
CA ALA A 911 -20.13 -26.56 -0.38
C ALA A 911 -21.24 -26.96 0.60
N LEU A 912 -21.04 -28.02 1.39
CA LEU A 912 -21.99 -28.46 2.42
C LEU A 912 -22.10 -27.44 3.57
N ALA A 913 -20.98 -26.96 4.09
CA ALA A 913 -20.93 -26.00 5.20
C ALA A 913 -21.57 -24.66 4.80
N THR A 914 -21.29 -24.17 3.58
CA THR A 914 -21.89 -22.96 3.01
C THR A 914 -23.41 -23.11 2.86
N SER A 915 -23.87 -24.25 2.34
CA SER A 915 -25.31 -24.53 2.20
C SER A 915 -26.01 -24.56 3.57
N ARG A 916 -25.36 -25.12 4.61
CA ARG A 916 -25.90 -25.13 5.98
C ARG A 916 -25.97 -23.73 6.58
N ARG A 917 -24.91 -22.92 6.41
CA ARG A 917 -24.89 -21.51 6.85
C ARG A 917 -26.02 -20.71 6.21
N ASP A 918 -26.18 -20.82 4.90
CA ASP A 918 -27.19 -20.05 4.15
C ASP A 918 -28.61 -20.47 4.54
N LEU A 919 -28.83 -21.77 4.80
CA LEU A 919 -30.09 -22.27 5.36
C LEU A 919 -30.37 -21.64 6.74
N PHE A 920 -29.41 -21.68 7.68
CA PHE A 920 -29.60 -21.10 9.02
C PHE A 920 -29.83 -19.59 8.97
N ARG A 921 -29.12 -18.87 8.10
CA ARG A 921 -29.31 -17.43 7.88
C ARG A 921 -30.70 -17.10 7.34
N SER A 922 -31.21 -17.90 6.38
CA SER A 922 -32.56 -17.71 5.84
C SER A 922 -33.66 -17.91 6.89
N VAL A 923 -33.46 -18.87 7.80
CA VAL A 923 -34.36 -19.12 8.93
C VAL A 923 -34.31 -17.98 9.94
N ALA A 924 -33.13 -17.45 10.24
CA ALA A 924 -32.95 -16.31 11.15
C ALA A 924 -33.68 -15.04 10.67
N VAL A 925 -33.58 -14.70 9.38
CA VAL A 925 -34.26 -13.53 8.78
C VAL A 925 -35.78 -13.66 8.84
N LEU A 926 -36.32 -14.85 8.54
CA LEU A 926 -37.77 -15.10 8.59
C LEU A 926 -38.33 -15.00 10.02
N GLU A 927 -37.56 -15.37 11.04
CA GLU A 927 -37.95 -15.28 12.44
C GLU A 927 -37.80 -13.85 13.00
N ALA A 928 -36.80 -13.08 12.58
CA ALA A 928 -36.64 -11.67 12.94
C ALA A 928 -37.86 -10.84 12.50
N GLY A 929 -38.28 -10.97 11.24
CA GLY A 929 -39.47 -10.25 10.73
C GLY A 929 -40.78 -10.65 11.44
N ARG A 930 -40.83 -11.84 12.05
CA ARG A 930 -41.98 -12.28 12.87
C ARG A 930 -41.92 -11.72 14.30
N ALA A 931 -40.72 -11.56 14.86
CA ALA A 931 -40.53 -10.89 16.15
C ALA A 931 -40.96 -9.42 16.06
N ASP A 932 -40.59 -8.73 14.98
CA ASP A 932 -41.01 -7.35 14.71
C ASP A 932 -42.54 -7.23 14.62
N ARG A 933 -43.19 -8.18 13.94
CA ARG A 933 -44.67 -8.25 13.86
C ARG A 933 -45.30 -8.43 15.24
N LEU A 934 -44.71 -9.23 16.12
CA LEU A 934 -45.21 -9.42 17.48
C LEU A 934 -45.10 -8.13 18.29
N THR A 935 -43.94 -7.46 18.24
CA THR A 935 -43.71 -6.18 18.90
C THR A 935 -44.68 -5.09 18.39
N ALA A 936 -44.92 -5.03 17.08
CA ALA A 936 -45.89 -4.11 16.50
C ALA A 936 -47.34 -4.36 17.00
N LEU A 937 -47.74 -5.63 17.14
CA LEU A 937 -49.06 -6.00 17.68
C LEU A 937 -49.17 -5.69 19.19
N GLU A 938 -48.09 -5.82 19.95
CA GLU A 938 -48.03 -5.42 21.37
C GLU A 938 -48.25 -3.92 21.54
N VAL A 939 -47.52 -3.12 20.76
CA VAL A 939 -47.69 -1.65 20.73
C VAL A 939 -49.13 -1.27 20.36
N THR A 940 -49.70 -1.91 19.33
CA THR A 940 -51.08 -1.67 18.89
C THR A 940 -52.11 -2.00 19.97
N SER A 941 -51.93 -3.12 20.68
CA SER A 941 -52.80 -3.53 21.79
C SER A 941 -52.76 -2.53 22.95
N GLN A 942 -51.57 -2.02 23.29
CA GLN A 942 -51.36 -1.06 24.37
C GLN A 942 -51.92 0.34 24.04
N GLN A 943 -51.78 0.77 22.78
CA GLN A 943 -52.41 1.99 22.29
C GLN A 943 -53.94 1.90 22.34
N ALA A 944 -54.52 0.76 21.91
CA ALA A 944 -55.96 0.54 21.97
C ALA A 944 -56.49 0.50 23.42
N ALA A 945 -55.75 -0.07 24.36
CA ALA A 945 -56.10 -0.06 25.80
C ALA A 945 -56.17 1.37 26.35
N THR A 946 -55.22 2.21 25.94
CA THR A 946 -55.17 3.62 26.34
C THR A 946 -56.34 4.41 25.75
N ALA A 947 -56.76 4.09 24.53
CA ALA A 947 -57.92 4.70 23.88
C ALA A 947 -59.24 4.36 24.59
N VAL A 948 -59.41 3.10 25.03
CA VAL A 948 -60.56 2.67 25.86
C VAL A 948 -60.65 3.49 27.14
N ALA A 949 -59.55 3.59 27.89
CA ALA A 949 -59.54 4.31 29.17
C ALA A 949 -59.95 5.78 29.00
N ARG A 950 -59.48 6.44 27.94
CA ARG A 950 -59.84 7.84 27.64
C ARG A 950 -61.30 8.00 27.20
N ALA A 951 -61.83 7.07 26.41
CA ALA A 951 -63.21 7.13 25.95
C ALA A 951 -64.20 6.87 27.11
N GLN A 952 -63.91 5.87 27.96
CA GLN A 952 -64.71 5.57 29.14
C GLN A 952 -64.74 6.74 30.12
N GLN A 953 -63.59 7.36 30.40
CA GLN A 953 -63.51 8.53 31.29
C GLN A 953 -64.41 9.69 30.81
N ARG A 954 -64.52 9.90 29.49
CA ARG A 954 -65.38 10.95 28.91
C ARG A 954 -66.87 10.59 29.00
N ALA A 955 -67.22 9.33 28.76
CA ALA A 955 -68.59 8.84 28.92
C ALA A 955 -69.06 8.93 30.38
N ASP A 956 -68.21 8.50 31.33
CA ASP A 956 -68.49 8.55 32.77
C ASP A 956 -68.63 10.00 33.28
N ALA A 957 -67.76 10.92 32.81
CA ALA A 957 -67.86 12.34 33.14
C ALA A 957 -69.17 12.97 32.64
N SER A 958 -69.62 12.59 31.44
CA SER A 958 -70.90 13.01 30.87
C SER A 958 -72.09 12.43 31.65
N ALA A 959 -72.05 11.15 32.01
CA ALA A 959 -73.07 10.51 32.86
C ALA A 959 -73.18 11.19 34.25
N ALA A 960 -72.04 11.53 34.85
CA ALA A 960 -72.01 12.23 36.14
C ALA A 960 -72.63 13.64 36.04
N ALA A 961 -72.40 14.36 34.94
CA ALA A 961 -73.02 15.66 34.69
C ALA A 961 -74.54 15.56 34.57
N ILE A 962 -75.04 14.58 33.80
CA ILE A 962 -76.48 14.28 33.67
C ILE A 962 -77.10 13.97 35.03
N ALA A 963 -76.46 13.13 35.83
CA ALA A 963 -76.96 12.75 37.16
C ALA A 963 -77.05 13.95 38.11
N VAL A 964 -76.05 14.84 38.11
CA VAL A 964 -76.07 16.07 38.92
C VAL A 964 -77.19 17.01 38.48
N GLN A 965 -77.40 17.16 37.16
CA GLN A 965 -78.45 18.03 36.62
C GLN A 965 -79.85 17.48 36.94
N ALA A 966 -80.08 16.18 36.75
CA ALA A 966 -81.32 15.51 37.09
C ALA A 966 -81.64 15.64 38.59
N ALA A 967 -80.64 15.45 39.46
CA ALA A 967 -80.81 15.62 40.90
C ALA A 967 -81.22 17.05 41.28
N ARG A 968 -80.58 18.08 40.70
CA ARG A 968 -80.92 19.49 40.94
C ARG A 968 -82.34 19.83 40.51
N LEU A 969 -82.79 19.32 39.36
CA LEU A 969 -84.13 19.57 38.84
C LEU A 969 -85.19 18.86 39.70
N ARG A 970 -84.95 17.60 40.08
CA ARG A 970 -85.81 16.86 41.02
C ARG A 970 -85.96 17.60 42.35
N ASP A 971 -84.86 18.03 42.96
CA ASP A 971 -84.87 18.73 44.25
C ASP A 971 -85.63 20.07 44.16
N ARG A 972 -85.48 20.80 43.04
CA ARG A 972 -86.24 22.03 42.78
C ARG A 972 -87.75 21.75 42.64
N LEU A 973 -88.15 20.72 41.89
CA LEU A 973 -89.55 20.36 41.72
C LEU A 973 -90.19 19.93 43.05
N LEU A 974 -89.49 19.14 43.87
CA LEU A 974 -89.93 18.79 45.22
C LEU A 974 -90.11 20.02 46.12
N ALA A 975 -89.16 20.97 46.08
CA ALA A 975 -89.24 22.18 46.90
C ALA A 975 -90.44 23.06 46.52
N VAL A 976 -90.75 23.19 45.22
CA VAL A 976 -91.91 23.97 44.73
C VAL A 976 -93.22 23.26 45.07
N TRP A 977 -93.26 21.93 44.99
CA TRP A 977 -94.40 21.12 45.42
C TRP A 977 -94.70 21.32 46.91
N ASP A 978 -93.68 21.15 47.77
CA ASP A 978 -93.80 21.29 49.22
C ASP A 978 -94.28 22.70 49.62
N ALA A 979 -93.78 23.75 48.96
CA ALA A 979 -94.18 25.13 49.24
C ALA A 979 -95.66 25.41 48.92
N GLN A 980 -96.24 24.71 47.95
CA GLN A 980 -97.63 24.90 47.53
C GLN A 980 -98.62 24.04 48.33
N CYS A 981 -98.18 22.92 48.89
CA CYS A 981 -99.05 21.97 49.62
C CYS A 981 -99.81 22.60 50.80
N ALA A 982 -99.23 23.57 51.52
CA ALA A 982 -99.90 24.22 52.65
C ALA A 982 -101.15 25.01 52.22
N ALA A 983 -101.01 25.84 51.17
CA ALA A 983 -102.11 26.66 50.64
C ALA A 983 -103.20 25.79 49.96
N VAL A 984 -102.78 24.71 49.30
CA VAL A 984 -103.67 23.74 48.64
C VAL A 984 -104.44 22.91 49.66
N GLY A 985 -103.81 22.54 50.78
CA GLY A 985 -104.46 21.86 51.91
C GLY A 985 -105.58 22.70 52.54
N GLU A 986 -105.35 24.01 52.71
CA GLU A 986 -106.39 24.94 53.19
C GLU A 986 -107.56 25.06 52.20
N ALA A 987 -107.27 25.17 50.89
CA ALA A 987 -108.30 25.19 49.85
C ALA A 987 -109.09 23.87 49.80
N ALA A 988 -108.44 22.72 49.95
CA ALA A 988 -109.08 21.42 50.03
C ALA A 988 -110.01 21.31 51.24
N GLN A 989 -109.59 21.82 52.40
CA GLN A 989 -110.42 21.85 53.60
C GLN A 989 -111.67 22.72 53.43
N VAL A 990 -111.54 23.89 52.78
CA VAL A 990 -112.68 24.76 52.46
C VAL A 990 -113.70 24.05 51.55
N VAL A 991 -113.25 23.20 50.61
CA VAL A 991 -114.12 22.40 49.75
C VAL A 991 -114.78 21.25 50.53
N LEU A 992 -114.07 20.60 51.47
CA LEU A 992 -114.59 19.52 52.32
C LEU A 992 -115.64 20.01 53.34
N ASP A 993 -115.42 21.16 53.97
CA ASP A 993 -116.34 21.76 54.94
C ASP A 993 -117.70 22.14 54.31
N GLY A 994 -117.72 22.31 52.97
CA GLY A 994 -118.90 22.58 52.18
C GLY A 994 -119.53 23.97 52.42
N PRO A 995 -120.62 24.31 51.71
CA PRO A 995 -121.24 25.63 51.82
C PRO A 995 -121.99 25.88 53.15
N GLY A 996 -122.08 24.88 54.04
CA GLY A 996 -122.88 24.87 55.27
C GLY A 996 -124.40 24.72 55.03
N ARG A 997 -125.16 24.31 56.07
CA ARG A 997 -126.63 24.05 56.00
C ARG A 997 -127.47 25.25 55.50
N LEU A 998 -126.95 26.47 55.61
CA LEU A 998 -127.60 27.73 55.18
C LEU A 998 -126.99 28.35 53.91
N GLY A 999 -125.95 27.74 53.31
CA GLY A 999 -125.44 28.12 51.99
C GLY A 999 -124.52 29.35 51.89
N PHE A 1000 -124.14 29.97 53.00
CA PHE A 1000 -123.36 31.23 53.01
C PHE A 1000 -121.91 31.11 52.49
N ARG A 1001 -121.34 29.90 52.34
CA ARG A 1001 -119.93 29.70 51.92
C ARG A 1001 -119.74 29.29 50.44
N ARG A 1002 -120.77 29.31 49.58
CA ARG A 1002 -120.67 28.85 48.17
C ARG A 1002 -119.57 29.52 47.35
N ALA A 1003 -119.39 30.84 47.48
CA ALA A 1003 -118.37 31.58 46.71
C ALA A 1003 -116.93 31.30 47.18
N ALA A 1004 -116.74 30.91 48.44
CA ALA A 1004 -115.45 30.47 48.97
C ALA A 1004 -115.12 29.05 48.49
N VAL A 1005 -116.09 28.14 48.48
CA VAL A 1005 -115.95 26.77 47.95
C VAL A 1005 -115.62 26.80 46.44
N ALA A 1006 -116.27 27.67 45.66
CA ALA A 1006 -116.00 27.79 44.23
C ALA A 1006 -114.57 28.28 43.93
N ARG A 1007 -114.10 29.33 44.65
CA ARG A 1007 -112.72 29.82 44.51
C ARG A 1007 -111.68 28.79 44.97
N ALA A 1008 -111.96 28.07 46.05
CA ALA A 1008 -111.08 27.00 46.51
C ALA A 1008 -111.02 25.85 45.51
N ALA A 1009 -112.13 25.48 44.87
CA ALA A 1009 -112.14 24.50 43.79
C ALA A 1009 -111.33 24.95 42.56
N GLU A 1010 -111.44 26.22 42.14
CA GLU A 1010 -110.63 26.79 41.06
C GLU A 1010 -109.12 26.78 41.39
N GLN A 1011 -108.75 27.10 42.64
CA GLN A 1011 -107.35 27.04 43.09
C GLN A 1011 -106.78 25.62 43.07
N LEU A 1012 -107.58 24.62 43.44
CA LEU A 1012 -107.20 23.20 43.38
C LEU A 1012 -107.02 22.72 41.93
N THR A 1013 -107.90 23.12 41.01
CA THR A 1013 -107.78 22.79 39.59
C THR A 1013 -106.55 23.45 38.96
N ALA A 1014 -106.29 24.74 39.24
CA ALA A 1014 -105.10 25.43 38.73
C ALA A 1014 -103.78 24.82 39.24
N TRP A 1015 -103.78 24.33 40.48
CA TRP A 1015 -102.64 23.58 41.03
C TRP A 1015 -102.46 22.23 40.32
N ALA A 1016 -103.55 21.48 40.10
CA ALA A 1016 -103.48 20.21 39.37
C ALA A 1016 -102.95 20.39 37.93
N ASP A 1017 -103.41 21.43 37.21
CA ASP A 1017 -102.94 21.75 35.86
C ASP A 1017 -101.44 22.09 35.83
N THR A 1018 -100.92 22.74 36.88
CA THR A 1018 -99.50 23.09 37.01
C THR A 1018 -98.60 21.85 37.11
N TRP A 1019 -99.09 20.79 37.76
CA TRP A 1019 -98.32 19.58 38.03
C TRP A 1019 -98.60 18.42 37.07
N GLN A 1020 -99.68 18.49 36.29
CA GLN A 1020 -100.06 17.51 35.28
C GLN A 1020 -98.91 17.13 34.31
N PRO A 1021 -98.05 18.06 33.83
CA PRO A 1021 -96.91 17.72 32.96
C PRO A 1021 -95.87 16.80 33.63
N TYR A 1022 -95.79 16.85 34.96
CA TYR A 1022 -94.83 16.08 35.77
C TYR A 1022 -95.47 14.84 36.42
N LEU A 1023 -96.79 14.86 36.65
CA LEU A 1023 -97.59 13.79 37.25
C LEU A 1023 -98.79 13.46 36.35
N PRO A 1024 -98.62 12.58 35.34
CA PRO A 1024 -99.68 12.29 34.37
C PRO A 1024 -100.94 11.64 34.96
N ALA A 1025 -100.83 11.04 36.16
CA ALA A 1025 -101.92 10.38 36.86
C ALA A 1025 -102.69 11.32 37.82
N MET A 1026 -102.49 12.63 37.71
CA MET A 1026 -103.15 13.61 38.58
C MET A 1026 -104.67 13.65 38.32
N PRO A 1027 -105.53 13.55 39.35
CA PRO A 1027 -106.98 13.62 39.17
C PRO A 1027 -107.41 14.98 38.60
N THR A 1028 -108.37 14.98 37.69
CA THR A 1028 -108.92 16.20 37.09
C THR A 1028 -110.28 16.59 37.68
N ASP A 1029 -110.88 15.70 38.48
CA ASP A 1029 -112.12 15.98 39.18
C ASP A 1029 -111.86 16.62 40.56
N PRO A 1030 -112.66 17.61 41.00
CA PRO A 1030 -112.41 18.33 42.25
C PRO A 1030 -112.37 17.45 43.51
N ARG A 1031 -113.08 16.31 43.53
CA ARG A 1031 -113.09 15.40 44.69
C ARG A 1031 -111.81 14.55 44.74
N GLY A 1032 -111.32 14.10 43.59
CA GLY A 1032 -110.04 13.42 43.44
C GLY A 1032 -108.85 14.31 43.80
N ILE A 1033 -108.87 15.59 43.40
CA ILE A 1033 -107.82 16.56 43.73
C ILE A 1033 -107.79 16.83 45.24
N VAL A 1034 -108.96 16.97 45.88
CA VAL A 1034 -109.08 17.13 47.35
C VAL A 1034 -108.54 15.90 48.09
N SER A 1035 -108.83 14.69 47.62
CA SER A 1035 -108.31 13.44 48.19
C SER A 1035 -106.77 13.38 48.12
N LEU A 1036 -106.19 13.82 47.00
CA LEU A 1036 -104.74 13.86 46.80
C LEU A 1036 -104.07 14.98 47.65
N ALA A 1037 -104.72 16.14 47.75
CA ALA A 1037 -104.25 17.25 48.59
C ALA A 1037 -104.31 16.94 50.10
N GLY A 1038 -105.30 16.14 50.53
CA GLY A 1038 -105.45 15.68 51.92
C GLY A 1038 -104.62 14.43 52.26
N SER A 1039 -104.16 13.66 51.27
CA SER A 1039 -103.26 12.50 51.44
C SER A 1039 -101.83 12.86 51.04
N ALA A 1040 -101.27 13.85 51.71
CA ALA A 1040 -99.86 14.21 51.53
C ALA A 1040 -98.93 13.21 52.23
N ASP A 1041 -98.87 11.95 51.78
CA ASP A 1041 -97.74 11.06 52.13
C ASP A 1041 -97.54 9.82 51.22
N ASP A 1042 -97.40 10.02 49.91
CA ASP A 1042 -96.73 9.03 49.02
C ASP A 1042 -95.48 9.66 48.38
N ARG A 1043 -94.60 10.20 49.23
CA ARG A 1043 -93.40 10.93 48.84
C ARG A 1043 -92.43 10.10 48.00
N ALA A 1044 -92.45 8.78 48.15
CA ALA A 1044 -91.66 7.86 47.35
C ALA A 1044 -92.11 7.85 45.88
N ARG A 1045 -93.43 7.79 45.63
CA ARG A 1045 -94.00 7.81 44.27
C ARG A 1045 -93.80 9.15 43.57
N LEU A 1046 -93.91 10.24 44.32
CA LEU A 1046 -93.72 11.61 43.81
C LEU A 1046 -92.25 11.87 43.44
N ARG A 1047 -91.33 11.44 44.32
CA ARG A 1047 -89.90 11.48 44.03
C ARG A 1047 -89.55 10.65 42.79
N ALA A 1048 -90.09 9.45 42.66
CA ALA A 1048 -89.86 8.59 41.49
C ALA A 1048 -90.34 9.24 40.18
N ALA A 1049 -91.51 9.89 40.19
CA ALA A 1049 -92.03 10.59 39.01
C ALA A 1049 -91.19 11.81 38.62
N PHE A 1050 -90.75 12.61 39.59
CA PHE A 1050 -89.87 13.75 39.34
C PHE A 1050 -88.45 13.33 38.96
N ASP A 1051 -87.92 12.24 39.51
CA ASP A 1051 -86.65 11.65 39.09
C ASP A 1051 -86.72 11.18 37.63
N ASP A 1052 -87.82 10.53 37.23
CA ASP A 1052 -88.00 10.07 35.86
C ASP A 1052 -88.11 11.24 34.86
N HIS A 1053 -88.85 12.30 35.21
CA HIS A 1053 -88.92 13.51 34.40
C HIS A 1053 -87.57 14.24 34.34
N ALA A 1054 -86.92 14.43 35.48
CA ALA A 1054 -85.65 15.16 35.54
C ALA A 1054 -84.51 14.43 34.83
N ARG A 1055 -84.52 13.09 34.84
CA ARG A 1055 -83.61 12.27 34.03
C ARG A 1055 -83.82 12.50 32.53
N ARG A 1056 -85.07 12.42 32.06
CA ARG A 1056 -85.40 12.63 30.63
C ARG A 1056 -85.02 14.03 30.15
N ASP A 1057 -85.23 15.05 30.97
CA ASP A 1057 -84.84 16.43 30.66
C ASP A 1057 -83.32 16.60 30.61
N ALA A 1058 -82.60 16.09 31.62
CA ALA A 1058 -81.14 16.12 31.66
C ALA A 1058 -80.49 15.34 30.50
N GLU A 1059 -81.04 14.18 30.13
CA GLU A 1059 -80.60 13.42 28.95
C GLU A 1059 -80.83 14.20 27.64
N SER A 1060 -81.94 14.94 27.51
CA SER A 1060 -82.22 15.75 26.32
C SER A 1060 -81.29 16.96 26.18
N ALA A 1061 -80.82 17.52 27.31
CA ALA A 1061 -79.88 18.64 27.35
C ALA A 1061 -78.42 18.24 27.03
N HIS A 1062 -78.11 16.94 27.05
CA HIS A 1062 -76.78 16.37 26.83
C HIS A 1062 -76.76 15.37 25.64
N PRO A 1063 -77.08 15.81 24.40
CA PRO A 1063 -77.11 14.92 23.23
C PRO A 1063 -75.75 14.26 22.94
N GLU A 1064 -74.65 14.88 23.35
CA GLU A 1064 -73.28 14.35 23.22
C GLU A 1064 -73.04 13.05 23.98
N HIS A 1065 -73.83 12.75 25.03
CA HIS A 1065 -73.66 11.55 25.85
C HIS A 1065 -73.80 10.26 25.03
N SER A 1066 -74.81 10.20 24.16
CA SER A 1066 -75.05 9.06 23.27
C SER A 1066 -73.85 8.77 22.34
N ARG A 1067 -73.22 9.82 21.83
CA ARG A 1067 -72.04 9.72 20.97
C ARG A 1067 -70.81 9.26 21.75
N LEU A 1068 -70.59 9.79 22.96
CA LEU A 1068 -69.45 9.40 23.80
C LEU A 1068 -69.53 7.94 24.26
N THR A 1069 -70.74 7.44 24.55
CA THR A 1069 -70.96 6.02 24.87
C THR A 1069 -70.68 5.13 23.65
N ALA A 1070 -71.15 5.51 22.47
CA ALA A 1070 -70.85 4.79 21.23
C ALA A 1070 -69.33 4.79 20.89
N GLU A 1071 -68.63 5.90 21.16
CA GLU A 1071 -67.17 5.99 21.01
C GLU A 1071 -66.43 5.06 21.99
N ALA A 1072 -66.90 4.94 23.24
CA ALA A 1072 -66.35 4.02 24.22
C ALA A 1072 -66.55 2.54 23.82
N ASP A 1073 -67.75 2.18 23.34
CA ASP A 1073 -68.05 0.84 22.84
C ASP A 1073 -67.21 0.48 21.61
N ALA A 1074 -67.01 1.43 20.69
CA ALA A 1074 -66.16 1.25 19.50
C ALA A 1074 -64.68 1.06 19.89
N ALA A 1075 -64.17 1.84 20.84
CA ALA A 1075 -62.82 1.68 21.36
C ALA A 1075 -62.63 0.32 22.06
N GLN A 1076 -63.63 -0.14 22.82
CA GLN A 1076 -63.63 -1.44 23.48
C GLN A 1076 -63.60 -2.59 22.47
N ALA A 1077 -64.39 -2.50 21.41
CA ALA A 1077 -64.39 -3.47 20.32
C ALA A 1077 -63.04 -3.52 19.58
N ALA A 1078 -62.39 -2.36 19.37
CA ALA A 1078 -61.07 -2.26 18.74
C ALA A 1078 -59.96 -2.87 19.62
N HIS A 1079 -59.95 -2.58 20.93
CA HIS A 1079 -59.02 -3.20 21.87
C HIS A 1079 -59.21 -4.73 21.95
N GLY A 1080 -60.47 -5.20 21.92
CA GLY A 1080 -60.79 -6.62 21.84
C GLY A 1080 -60.24 -7.31 20.59
N ARG A 1081 -60.25 -6.63 19.43
CA ARG A 1081 -59.62 -7.15 18.19
C ARG A 1081 -58.10 -7.23 18.34
N ALA A 1082 -57.45 -6.13 18.74
CA ALA A 1082 -55.99 -6.08 18.91
C ALA A 1082 -55.46 -7.14 19.91
N ARG A 1083 -56.19 -7.39 21.00
CA ARG A 1083 -55.86 -8.46 21.95
C ARG A 1083 -55.98 -9.86 21.36
N ARG A 1084 -56.99 -10.12 20.52
CA ARG A 1084 -57.16 -11.42 19.87
C ARG A 1084 -56.05 -11.67 18.85
N ASP A 1085 -55.68 -10.65 18.09
CA ASP A 1085 -54.60 -10.74 17.09
C ASP A 1085 -53.24 -10.99 17.77
N LEU A 1086 -52.95 -10.27 18.86
CA LEU A 1086 -51.75 -10.49 19.67
C LEU A 1086 -51.74 -11.89 20.30
N ALA A 1087 -52.86 -12.34 20.87
CA ALA A 1087 -52.96 -13.66 21.48
C ALA A 1087 -52.85 -14.78 20.45
N HIS A 1088 -53.35 -14.58 19.23
CA HIS A 1088 -53.17 -15.51 18.12
C HIS A 1088 -51.71 -15.61 17.70
N ALA A 1089 -51.03 -14.47 17.50
CA ALA A 1089 -49.60 -14.44 17.15
C ALA A 1089 -48.71 -15.06 18.24
N ARG A 1090 -49.03 -14.86 19.53
CA ARG A 1090 -48.32 -15.50 20.65
C ARG A 1090 -48.49 -17.02 20.65
N ARG A 1091 -49.72 -17.51 20.43
CA ARG A 1091 -49.99 -18.96 20.32
C ARG A 1091 -49.28 -19.59 19.13
N GLU A 1092 -49.30 -18.94 17.97
CA GLU A 1092 -48.55 -19.43 16.79
C GLU A 1092 -47.05 -19.55 17.07
N ARG A 1093 -46.48 -18.62 17.84
CA ARG A 1093 -45.07 -18.66 18.27
C ARG A 1093 -44.81 -19.79 19.26
N GLU A 1094 -45.68 -19.98 20.25
CA GLU A 1094 -45.56 -21.05 21.25
C GLU A 1094 -45.72 -22.44 20.63
N ASP A 1095 -46.72 -22.65 19.77
CA ASP A 1095 -46.95 -23.91 19.07
C ASP A 1095 -45.77 -24.28 18.15
N ARG A 1096 -45.13 -23.29 17.53
CA ARG A 1096 -43.93 -23.52 16.70
C ARG A 1096 -42.69 -23.81 17.54
N ARG A 1097 -42.51 -23.09 18.64
CA ARG A 1097 -41.41 -23.37 19.58
C ARG A 1097 -41.53 -24.79 20.12
N ALA A 1098 -42.74 -25.23 20.47
CA ALA A 1098 -43.00 -26.62 20.87
C ALA A 1098 -42.69 -27.63 19.76
N ARG A 1099 -42.96 -27.31 18.48
CA ARG A 1099 -42.59 -28.18 17.34
C ARG A 1099 -41.08 -28.26 17.09
N LEU A 1100 -40.35 -27.18 17.35
CA LEU A 1100 -38.89 -27.14 17.23
C LEU A 1100 -38.22 -27.85 18.42
N ASP A 1101 -38.71 -27.63 19.64
CA ASP A 1101 -38.21 -28.27 20.86
C ASP A 1101 -38.46 -29.80 20.88
N ALA A 1102 -39.49 -30.28 20.16
CA ALA A 1102 -39.76 -31.71 19.96
C ALA A 1102 -38.65 -32.47 19.21
N THR A 1103 -37.63 -31.77 18.69
CA THR A 1103 -36.46 -32.39 18.03
C THR A 1103 -35.27 -32.65 18.96
N GLY A 1104 -35.38 -32.34 20.26
CA GLY A 1104 -34.47 -32.84 21.30
C GLY A 1104 -33.25 -31.99 21.66
N HIS A 1105 -33.04 -30.83 21.02
CA HIS A 1105 -32.03 -29.86 21.41
C HIS A 1105 -32.59 -28.42 21.41
N PRO A 1106 -32.25 -27.56 22.40
CA PRO A 1106 -32.61 -26.15 22.35
C PRO A 1106 -31.93 -25.52 21.13
N PHE A 1107 -32.71 -25.09 20.15
CA PHE A 1107 -32.19 -24.44 18.94
C PHE A 1107 -31.69 -23.03 19.29
N ASP A 1108 -30.41 -22.92 19.67
CA ASP A 1108 -29.74 -21.64 19.85
C ASP A 1108 -29.28 -21.10 18.50
N ARG A 1109 -29.99 -20.08 18.03
CA ARG A 1109 -29.96 -19.60 16.65
C ARG A 1109 -28.62 -18.96 16.30
N ASP A 1110 -28.12 -18.13 17.19
CA ASP A 1110 -26.89 -17.38 16.96
C ASP A 1110 -25.67 -18.30 17.11
N ALA A 1111 -25.75 -19.29 18.02
CA ALA A 1111 -24.74 -20.33 18.15
C ALA A 1111 -24.62 -21.20 16.89
N HIS A 1112 -25.74 -21.60 16.27
CA HIS A 1112 -25.71 -22.44 15.05
C HIS A 1112 -25.24 -21.69 13.79
N VAL A 1113 -25.54 -20.40 13.67
CA VAL A 1113 -24.98 -19.56 12.59
C VAL A 1113 -23.48 -19.39 12.80
N ALA A 1114 -23.05 -19.08 14.04
CA ALA A 1114 -21.64 -18.94 14.37
C ALA A 1114 -20.85 -20.25 14.20
N ASP A 1115 -21.43 -21.40 14.55
CA ASP A 1115 -20.83 -22.73 14.31
C ASP A 1115 -20.65 -23.01 12.83
N ALA A 1116 -21.69 -22.75 12.01
CA ALA A 1116 -21.61 -22.95 10.58
C ALA A 1116 -20.58 -22.00 9.93
N GLU A 1117 -20.44 -20.77 10.43
CA GLU A 1117 -19.42 -19.82 9.97
C GLU A 1117 -18.01 -20.25 10.37
N ARG A 1118 -17.81 -20.78 11.59
CA ARG A 1118 -16.54 -21.38 12.01
C ARG A 1118 -16.16 -22.60 11.17
N ASP A 1119 -17.11 -23.47 10.86
CA ASP A 1119 -16.88 -24.65 10.00
C ASP A 1119 -16.50 -24.24 8.57
N VAL A 1120 -17.13 -23.19 8.02
CA VAL A 1120 -16.76 -22.61 6.72
C VAL A 1120 -15.33 -22.10 6.79
N ALA A 1121 -14.98 -21.25 7.76
CA ALA A 1121 -13.66 -20.67 7.91
C ALA A 1121 -12.56 -21.74 8.08
N ALA A 1122 -12.79 -22.73 8.94
CA ALA A 1122 -11.86 -23.84 9.14
C ALA A 1122 -11.66 -24.67 7.86
N THR A 1123 -12.73 -24.89 7.08
CA THR A 1123 -12.65 -25.63 5.81
C THR A 1123 -11.95 -24.82 4.72
N GLU A 1124 -12.14 -23.51 4.66
CA GLU A 1124 -11.43 -22.60 3.76
C GLU A 1124 -9.93 -22.58 4.05
N GLN A 1125 -9.53 -22.54 5.32
CA GLN A 1125 -8.13 -22.63 5.71
C GLN A 1125 -7.51 -23.96 5.27
N GLN A 1126 -8.21 -25.08 5.49
CA GLN A 1126 -7.75 -26.40 5.04
C GLN A 1126 -7.68 -26.51 3.51
N LEU A 1127 -8.62 -25.89 2.79
CA LEU A 1127 -8.59 -25.80 1.33
C LEU A 1127 -7.37 -25.00 0.84
N ALA A 1128 -7.04 -23.89 1.51
CA ALA A 1128 -5.86 -23.08 1.18
C ALA A 1128 -4.55 -23.87 1.37
N VAL A 1129 -4.43 -24.62 2.47
CA VAL A 1129 -3.28 -25.53 2.70
C VAL A 1129 -3.19 -26.59 1.61
N ALA A 1130 -4.31 -27.24 1.27
CA ALA A 1130 -4.34 -28.26 0.22
C ALA A 1130 -3.95 -27.69 -1.16
N ARG A 1131 -4.49 -26.52 -1.53
CA ARG A 1131 -4.13 -25.82 -2.77
C ARG A 1131 -2.66 -25.41 -2.82
N THR A 1132 -2.13 -24.92 -1.71
CA THR A 1132 -0.70 -24.60 -1.58
C THR A 1132 0.14 -25.85 -1.81
N ARG A 1133 -0.24 -26.99 -1.23
CA ARG A 1133 0.47 -28.26 -1.45
C ARG A 1133 0.37 -28.72 -2.91
N VAL A 1134 -0.79 -28.60 -3.56
CA VAL A 1134 -0.95 -28.90 -4.99
C VAL A 1134 -0.06 -27.99 -5.84
N ALA A 1135 0.00 -26.69 -5.54
CA ALA A 1135 0.84 -25.74 -6.26
C ALA A 1135 2.34 -26.04 -6.09
N GLN A 1136 2.79 -26.34 -4.86
CA GLN A 1136 4.16 -26.78 -4.56
C GLN A 1136 4.52 -28.03 -5.36
N LEU A 1137 3.66 -29.05 -5.37
CA LEU A 1137 3.90 -30.29 -6.10
C LEU A 1137 3.91 -30.06 -7.61
N ARG A 1138 3.04 -29.20 -8.16
CA ARG A 1138 3.05 -28.85 -9.59
C ARG A 1138 4.32 -28.11 -10.02
N ALA A 1139 4.98 -27.41 -9.09
CA ALA A 1139 6.25 -26.74 -9.31
C ALA A 1139 7.46 -27.67 -9.17
N GLU A 1140 7.27 -28.95 -8.85
CA GLU A 1140 8.37 -29.92 -8.77
C GLU A 1140 9.05 -30.13 -10.14
N PRO A 1141 10.38 -30.06 -10.19
CA PRO A 1141 11.21 -30.37 -11.37
C PRO A 1141 10.75 -31.57 -12.20
N ALA A 1142 10.36 -32.64 -11.52
CA ALA A 1142 9.96 -33.90 -12.14
C ALA A 1142 8.71 -33.77 -13.03
N LEU A 1143 7.81 -32.85 -12.69
CA LEU A 1143 6.59 -32.55 -13.45
C LEU A 1143 6.81 -31.44 -14.49
N LEU A 1144 7.62 -30.43 -14.17
CA LEU A 1144 7.94 -29.34 -15.09
C LEU A 1144 8.71 -29.81 -16.33
N SER A 1145 9.46 -30.92 -16.23
CA SER A 1145 10.17 -31.53 -17.36
C SER A 1145 9.28 -32.39 -18.28
N GLN A 1146 7.99 -32.54 -17.97
CA GLN A 1146 7.06 -33.38 -18.72
C GLN A 1146 6.26 -32.56 -19.76
N PRO A 1147 5.65 -33.23 -20.76
CA PRO A 1147 4.73 -32.58 -21.68
C PRO A 1147 3.59 -31.86 -20.94
N ALA A 1148 3.22 -30.66 -21.41
CA ALA A 1148 2.22 -29.79 -20.76
C ALA A 1148 0.85 -30.47 -20.53
N ASP A 1149 0.53 -31.49 -21.31
CA ASP A 1149 -0.74 -32.22 -21.25
C ASP A 1149 -0.75 -33.42 -20.28
N LEU A 1150 0.41 -33.81 -19.72
CA LEU A 1150 0.52 -34.94 -18.79
C LEU A 1150 -0.29 -34.70 -17.51
N LEU A 1151 -0.20 -33.48 -16.95
CA LEU A 1151 -0.95 -33.10 -15.75
C LEU A 1151 -2.46 -33.07 -15.99
N THR A 1152 -2.89 -32.62 -17.16
CA THR A 1152 -4.31 -32.61 -17.55
C THR A 1152 -4.83 -34.04 -17.64
N ARG A 1153 -4.11 -34.92 -18.36
CA ARG A 1153 -4.46 -36.34 -18.50
C ARG A 1153 -4.48 -37.07 -17.15
N GLU A 1154 -3.52 -36.82 -16.27
CA GLU A 1154 -3.51 -37.43 -14.94
C GLU A 1154 -4.63 -36.89 -14.03
N ARG A 1155 -4.96 -35.60 -14.12
CA ARG A 1155 -6.10 -35.03 -13.38
C ARG A 1155 -7.43 -35.60 -13.87
N GLU A 1156 -7.60 -35.79 -15.18
CA GLU A 1156 -8.77 -36.46 -15.76
C GLU A 1156 -8.88 -37.92 -15.32
N ARG A 1157 -7.77 -38.68 -15.36
CA ARG A 1157 -7.73 -40.07 -14.87
C ARG A 1157 -7.98 -40.20 -13.36
N TRP A 1158 -7.54 -39.22 -12.57
CA TRP A 1158 -7.82 -39.16 -11.14
C TRP A 1158 -9.30 -38.86 -10.89
N ARG A 1159 -9.89 -37.87 -11.59
CA ARG A 1159 -11.33 -37.57 -11.51
C ARG A 1159 -12.19 -38.77 -11.88
N ALA A 1160 -11.89 -39.43 -13.00
CA ALA A 1160 -12.64 -40.60 -13.45
C ALA A 1160 -12.57 -41.78 -12.44
N ARG A 1161 -11.48 -41.89 -11.67
CA ARG A 1161 -11.35 -42.90 -10.60
C ARG A 1161 -12.17 -42.52 -9.36
N GLN A 1162 -12.15 -41.25 -8.95
CA GLN A 1162 -12.97 -40.77 -7.83
C GLN A 1162 -14.47 -40.86 -8.15
N ASP A 1163 -14.89 -40.47 -9.37
CA ASP A 1163 -16.27 -40.59 -9.83
C ASP A 1163 -16.76 -42.06 -9.86
N ALA A 1164 -15.84 -43.01 -10.08
CA ALA A 1164 -16.14 -44.44 -10.03
C ALA A 1164 -16.17 -45.01 -8.60
N GLU A 1165 -15.36 -44.47 -7.68
CA GLU A 1165 -15.32 -44.85 -6.26
C GLU A 1165 -16.52 -44.28 -5.47
N ASP A 1166 -17.00 -43.08 -5.82
CA ASP A 1166 -18.16 -42.43 -5.19
C ASP A 1166 -19.52 -42.99 -5.66
N ASN A 1167 -19.54 -43.94 -6.60
CA ASN A 1167 -20.76 -44.45 -7.24
C ASN A 1167 -21.03 -45.96 -7.02
N PRO A 1168 -21.42 -46.38 -5.81
CA PRO A 1168 -22.30 -47.55 -5.66
C PRO A 1168 -23.59 -47.29 -4.85
N ALA A 1169 -23.98 -46.04 -4.58
CA ALA A 1169 -25.21 -45.75 -3.80
C ALA A 1169 -26.07 -44.58 -4.31
N ARG A 1170 -25.93 -44.17 -5.58
CA ARG A 1170 -26.76 -43.14 -6.21
C ARG A 1170 -27.61 -43.69 -7.37
N THR A 1171 -28.32 -44.78 -7.11
CA THR A 1171 -29.47 -45.20 -7.92
C THR A 1171 -30.65 -45.37 -7.00
N ASP A 1172 -31.38 -44.27 -6.78
CA ASP A 1172 -32.84 -44.20 -6.59
C ASP A 1172 -33.25 -42.82 -6.05
N ASN A 1173 -33.20 -41.79 -6.90
CA ASN A 1173 -34.18 -40.70 -6.81
C ASN A 1173 -34.17 -39.84 -8.09
N PRO A 1174 -35.12 -40.02 -9.02
CA PRO A 1174 -35.15 -39.27 -10.26
C PRO A 1174 -35.96 -37.98 -10.09
N HIS A 1175 -35.57 -37.08 -9.19
CA HIS A 1175 -36.05 -35.71 -9.22
C HIS A 1175 -34.95 -34.78 -8.72
N ILE A 1176 -34.34 -34.04 -9.64
CA ILE A 1176 -33.91 -32.63 -9.56
C ILE A 1176 -32.96 -32.38 -10.75
N ARG A 1177 -33.54 -31.97 -11.88
CA ARG A 1177 -32.88 -31.17 -12.93
C ARG A 1177 -33.93 -30.22 -13.53
N SER A 1178 -33.50 -28.98 -13.80
CA SER A 1178 -34.24 -27.79 -14.25
C SER A 1178 -35.11 -27.11 -13.18
N GLY A 1179 -35.24 -25.78 -13.04
CA GLY A 1179 -34.78 -24.60 -13.77
C GLY A 1179 -35.81 -23.46 -13.58
N LEU A 1180 -35.36 -22.29 -13.09
CA LEU A 1180 -35.99 -20.94 -13.11
C LEU A 1180 -37.49 -20.74 -12.71
N GLY A 1181 -37.74 -19.93 -11.65
CA GLY A 1181 -39.02 -19.20 -11.44
C GLY A 1181 -39.62 -19.24 -10.01
N THR A 1182 -39.74 -18.08 -9.35
CA THR A 1182 -40.38 -17.73 -8.04
C THR A 1182 -41.92 -17.90 -7.95
N PRO A 1183 -42.63 -17.84 -6.76
CA PRO A 1183 -42.29 -18.06 -5.33
C PRO A 1183 -43.36 -18.98 -4.59
N PRO A 1184 -43.48 -19.04 -3.23
CA PRO A 1184 -43.52 -20.28 -2.43
C PRO A 1184 -44.92 -20.95 -2.27
N PRO A 1185 -44.99 -22.24 -1.87
CA PRO A 1185 -45.41 -22.51 -0.47
C PRO A 1185 -44.79 -23.76 0.20
N ASP A 1186 -44.95 -23.80 1.53
CA ASP A 1186 -44.84 -24.92 2.47
C ASP A 1186 -43.50 -25.65 2.66
N LEU A 1187 -42.81 -25.26 3.73
CA LEU A 1187 -41.74 -26.04 4.36
C LEU A 1187 -42.33 -27.35 4.93
N LYS A 1188 -42.09 -28.45 4.22
CA LYS A 1188 -42.12 -29.82 4.76
C LYS A 1188 -41.04 -29.99 5.85
N PRO A 1189 -41.22 -30.93 6.80
CA PRO A 1189 -40.47 -30.96 8.05
C PRO A 1189 -38.97 -31.29 7.87
N ILE A 1190 -38.16 -30.60 8.66
CA ILE A 1190 -36.68 -30.64 8.76
C ILE A 1190 -36.12 -32.00 9.25
N SER A 1191 -36.96 -33.04 9.38
CA SER A 1191 -36.60 -34.33 9.98
C SER A 1191 -35.74 -35.25 9.09
N LEU A 1192 -35.30 -34.82 7.90
CA LEU A 1192 -34.56 -35.67 6.95
C LEU A 1192 -33.08 -35.30 6.77
N LEU A 1193 -32.54 -34.34 7.53
CA LEU A 1193 -31.16 -33.83 7.32
C LEU A 1193 -30.23 -33.93 8.55
N VAL A 1194 -30.61 -34.65 9.60
CA VAL A 1194 -29.73 -34.88 10.76
C VAL A 1194 -29.11 -36.28 10.65
N PRO A 1195 -27.77 -36.42 10.48
CA PRO A 1195 -27.11 -37.71 10.61
C PRO A 1195 -27.09 -38.12 12.09
N HIS A 1196 -27.49 -39.36 12.39
CA HIS A 1196 -27.25 -39.99 13.69
C HIS A 1196 -25.74 -40.14 13.92
N PRO A 1197 -25.21 -39.81 15.10
CA PRO A 1197 -23.87 -40.25 15.48
C PRO A 1197 -23.94 -41.71 15.92
N ASP A 1198 -23.39 -42.62 15.12
CA ASP A 1198 -23.19 -44.00 15.52
C ASP A 1198 -22.19 -44.08 16.69
N THR A 1199 -22.63 -44.76 17.75
CA THR A 1199 -21.85 -45.18 18.90
C THR A 1199 -20.73 -46.13 18.47
N GLY A 1200 -19.48 -45.79 18.77
CA GLY A 1200 -18.31 -46.62 18.49
C GLY A 1200 -18.30 -47.96 19.26
N PRO A 1201 -17.67 -49.02 18.71
CA PRO A 1201 -17.55 -50.30 19.39
C PRO A 1201 -16.44 -50.27 20.45
N GLY A 1202 -16.73 -50.91 21.58
CA GLY A 1202 -15.89 -50.97 22.76
C GLY A 1202 -14.57 -51.72 22.58
N VAL A 1203 -13.57 -51.26 23.35
CA VAL A 1203 -12.29 -51.91 23.54
C VAL A 1203 -12.45 -53.03 24.57
N GLY A 1204 -12.31 -54.28 24.12
CA GLY A 1204 -12.03 -55.43 24.98
C GLY A 1204 -10.53 -55.74 24.94
N ARG A 1205 -9.90 -55.69 26.13
CA ARG A 1205 -8.56 -56.15 26.54
C ARG A 1205 -7.40 -56.13 25.55
#